data_AF-A0A970MV77-F1
#
_entry.id   AF-A0A970MV77-F1
#
_cell.length_a   1.000
_cell.length_b   1.000
_cell.length_c   1.000
_cell.angle_alpha   90.00
_cell.angle_beta   90.00
_cell.angle_gamma   90.00
#
_symmetry.space_group_name_H-M   'P 1'
#
loop_
_entity.id
_entity.type
_entity.pdbx_description
1 polymer ?
#
loop_
_entity_poly.entity_id
_entity_poly.type
_entity_poly.pdbx_seq_one_letter_code
_entity_poly.pdbx_strand_id
1 'polypeptide(L)'
;MKIKASLIICVLYAFIAANSAICAPVVTSVSAESVEIPQFDVFRLSFDVATVATNPYWPYDESPNTGVPARVGVSVDGLFSNDNWQTTITQPAFYYQDYERQAISSGDQKKDWMYPVGKPNWRIRFTPSLAGQWKYRIRVTDSSGTTIHEPIDNTFNCISSANRGFVRVSPTDSRYFETSDGSYLNLIGLSDSTTVTYAMDELYSKYAFNSVNLLRVWWQGSQGPVLFGMSGQGGIPIWMWQPHNLNVTAEAARPGDLFSGKISGNSQVWAPDVGVKPNRDYRFSAWVKTAGTTGTEDYGAFLELSGVQSEKLTEDTDWTLLTINVRSGSAQNTMSPYIKVRNTTDGTVYFTDVSLREVIEGDQYGPELVSRPNFDAYKYVSQVEAWKADHQLELAKSLGIYLKICLQEKQDKIFGRIQADGTAGGQSDGNVYASNTHASRTYQQYFWRYIIARYGYATNIHSFEFCNEGDPFNGNHYNAANAFADYMHQNHPNHPLITTSFWHSIPMDFWKTSSCDYIDLHEYIGPNIDRNKSHGPRIYAWADADTNASNESAYLPREGTQGEFAFDSTQFHSDSKSFKLTAYAGSGTDGAVFYLPYHVGVDPNRTYTLKFWAKGDNIGYSSWRRVGFNIVWSKAYHENDFLGWSTPHAPMGTYDWQQVVHTGITPHADANTANIQIICSCTPEHEGTFWIDDIEFIDETTGKDLFVDGGFEGDRIDYDPALAVLKYGVLINSYSQRIGKPGMWGEVGIRGHNLYGSPYKGIYYAGENQDLADDITGVWYRKFIWGHISSEATASIKWWTATIRKYSLIRYAKAYQAFMSGIPLSNGHYVDAKATTSALALRAWGQKDLVNNRVHLWIDNEPNTWKKTVDRTTVPNVTGTVTVSGLHSGAYKAEWWDTGTGVIKNTENIECVNGSIVLSVQNLKSDIACKISPVAANIDLNVLTPTTTAYSGQTVTVTLEYTNNDNNAAQNISVVAKVPSGMTYVAGIAEDSGGSYDSEAITVSLFIGSIAANQTGTRTFKGKVV
;
A
#
# COMPACT_ATOMS: atom_id res chain seq x y z
N MET A 1 -0.78 7.15 85.15
CA MET A 1 0.29 8.08 84.70
C MET A 1 0.71 7.64 83.30
N LYS A 2 0.58 8.55 82.31
CA LYS A 2 0.93 8.44 80.87
C LYS A 2 0.09 7.46 80.00
N ILE A 3 -0.93 8.01 79.33
CA ILE A 3 -1.57 7.44 78.14
C ILE A 3 -0.96 8.12 76.91
N LYS A 4 -0.66 7.32 75.89
CA LYS A 4 0.16 7.64 74.71
C LYS A 4 -0.61 8.44 73.65
N ALA A 5 0.11 9.41 73.09
CA ALA A 5 -0.18 10.07 71.83
C ALA A 5 -0.01 9.10 70.65
N SER A 6 -0.91 9.20 69.66
CA SER A 6 -0.76 8.93 68.22
C SER A 6 -2.14 8.59 67.63
N LEU A 7 -3.00 9.61 67.46
CA LEU A 7 -4.21 9.52 66.65
C LEU A 7 -4.71 10.94 66.31
N ILE A 8 -4.06 11.61 65.36
CA ILE A 8 -4.51 12.79 64.60
C ILE A 8 -3.41 12.98 63.53
N ILE A 9 -3.77 13.16 62.26
CA ILE A 9 -2.94 13.05 61.03
C ILE A 9 -2.94 11.64 60.42
N CYS A 10 -4.08 11.25 59.83
CA CYS A 10 -4.19 10.30 58.71
C CYS A 10 -5.62 10.18 58.13
N VAL A 11 -6.58 11.01 58.55
CA VAL A 11 -7.98 10.98 58.05
C VAL A 11 -8.37 12.32 57.41
N LEU A 12 -7.47 12.90 56.61
CA LEU A 12 -7.78 14.14 55.86
C LEU A 12 -7.25 14.14 54.41
N TYR A 13 -7.00 12.96 53.84
CA TYR A 13 -6.68 12.79 52.41
C TYR A 13 -7.51 11.71 51.70
N ALA A 14 -8.58 11.21 52.34
CA ALA A 14 -9.58 10.37 51.71
C ALA A 14 -10.95 10.98 52.03
N PHE A 15 -11.75 11.26 50.99
CA PHE A 15 -13.02 12.00 51.00
C PHE A 15 -12.94 13.54 51.00
N ILE A 16 -12.41 14.09 49.90
CA ILE A 16 -13.06 15.22 49.22
C ILE A 16 -13.48 14.69 47.84
N ALA A 17 -14.61 13.98 47.82
CA ALA A 17 -15.39 13.74 46.61
C ALA A 17 -16.84 14.13 46.95
N ALA A 18 -17.00 15.39 47.34
CA ALA A 18 -18.28 16.06 47.37
C ALA A 18 -18.28 17.05 46.20
N ASN A 19 -19.21 16.84 45.25
CA ASN A 19 -19.60 17.70 44.12
C ASN A 19 -19.02 19.13 44.18
N SER A 20 -17.77 19.27 43.78
CA SER A 20 -17.20 20.54 43.36
C SER A 20 -17.28 20.49 41.85
N ALA A 21 -18.15 21.29 41.24
CA ALA A 21 -18.19 21.40 39.80
C ALA A 21 -16.78 21.83 39.33
N ILE A 22 -16.11 20.97 38.57
CA ILE A 22 -14.82 21.31 37.95
C ILE A 22 -15.09 22.49 37.01
N CYS A 23 -14.43 23.63 37.22
CA CYS A 23 -14.64 24.83 36.40
C CYS A 23 -13.86 24.81 35.07
N ALA A 24 -12.90 23.90 34.93
CA ALA A 24 -12.13 23.63 33.71
C ALA A 24 -11.37 22.30 33.88
N PRO A 25 -11.07 21.54 32.81
CA PRO A 25 -10.39 20.26 32.92
C PRO A 25 -8.99 20.40 33.54
N VAL A 26 -8.54 19.38 34.29
CA VAL A 26 -7.26 19.44 35.03
C VAL A 26 -6.31 18.35 34.54
N VAL A 27 -5.06 18.75 34.25
CA VAL A 27 -3.97 17.83 33.87
C VAL A 27 -3.10 17.55 35.10
N THR A 28 -2.83 16.27 35.36
CA THR A 28 -1.95 15.81 36.46
C THR A 28 -1.04 14.68 36.00
N SER A 29 -0.06 14.32 36.83
CA SER A 29 0.78 13.12 36.62
C SER A 29 1.57 13.13 35.29
N VAL A 30 1.99 14.30 34.80
CA VAL A 30 2.72 14.42 33.53
C VAL A 30 4.11 13.80 33.65
N SER A 31 4.42 12.87 32.76
CA SER A 31 5.71 12.20 32.68
C SER A 31 6.15 12.04 31.23
N ALA A 32 7.38 12.46 30.93
CA ALA A 32 8.07 12.17 29.67
C ALA A 32 8.92 10.90 29.81
N GLU A 33 8.99 10.06 28.76
CA GLU A 33 9.82 8.85 28.78
C GLU A 33 11.33 9.15 28.61
N SER A 34 11.66 10.17 27.83
CA SER A 34 13.02 10.66 27.59
C SER A 34 13.00 12.15 27.27
N VAL A 35 14.12 12.84 27.53
CA VAL A 35 14.35 14.25 27.18
C VAL A 35 15.41 14.43 26.08
N GLU A 36 16.02 13.34 25.60
CA GLU A 36 16.87 13.32 24.40
C GLU A 36 16.25 12.37 23.38
N ILE A 37 15.87 12.90 22.22
CA ILE A 37 15.09 12.21 21.20
C ILE A 37 15.86 12.27 19.88
N PRO A 38 16.26 11.15 19.28
CA PRO A 38 16.80 11.17 17.93
C PRO A 38 15.79 11.75 16.93
N GLN A 39 16.26 12.55 15.97
CA GLN A 39 15.46 13.08 14.88
C GLN A 39 14.70 11.95 14.19
N PHE A 40 13.42 12.19 13.91
CA PHE A 40 12.48 11.20 13.37
C PHE A 40 12.16 10.00 14.28
N ASP A 41 12.67 9.98 15.51
CA ASP A 41 12.15 9.11 16.57
C ASP A 41 11.10 9.84 17.40
N VAL A 42 10.49 9.17 18.36
CA VAL A 42 9.27 9.65 19.02
C VAL A 42 9.48 10.08 20.46
N PHE A 43 9.06 11.31 20.75
CA PHE A 43 8.84 11.85 22.08
C PHE A 43 7.49 11.37 22.63
N ARG A 44 7.51 10.73 23.80
CA ARG A 44 6.31 10.16 24.44
C ARG A 44 6.02 10.82 25.78
N LEU A 45 4.75 11.24 25.97
CA LEU A 45 4.22 11.73 27.22
C LEU A 45 3.08 10.83 27.72
N SER A 46 2.97 10.69 29.03
CA SER A 46 1.81 10.12 29.73
C SER A 46 1.33 11.06 30.83
N PHE A 47 0.01 11.15 31.02
CA PHE A 47 -0.61 12.04 32.02
C PHE A 47 -2.07 11.63 32.30
N ASP A 48 -2.63 12.17 33.38
CA ASP A 48 -4.03 12.05 33.75
C ASP A 48 -4.79 13.33 33.38
N VAL A 49 -6.06 13.20 32.99
CA VAL A 49 -6.98 14.33 32.76
C VAL A 49 -8.25 14.11 33.57
N ALA A 50 -8.57 15.03 34.47
CA ALA A 50 -9.89 15.14 35.08
C ALA A 50 -10.77 16.03 34.20
N THR A 51 -11.89 15.49 33.72
CA THR A 51 -12.79 16.15 32.76
C THR A 51 -14.25 15.84 33.10
N VAL A 52 -15.17 16.70 32.67
CA VAL A 52 -16.62 16.47 32.74
C VAL A 52 -17.17 15.75 31.51
N ALA A 53 -16.34 15.50 30.49
CA ALA A 53 -16.74 14.78 29.28
C ALA A 53 -17.23 13.36 29.61
N THR A 54 -18.31 12.94 28.95
CA THR A 54 -18.89 11.59 29.10
C THR A 54 -18.31 10.60 28.09
N ASN A 55 -17.64 11.09 27.03
CA ASN A 55 -16.95 10.26 26.06
C ASN A 55 -15.48 10.68 25.90
N PRO A 56 -14.50 9.90 26.37
CA PRO A 56 -13.08 10.24 26.25
C PRO A 56 -12.50 9.98 24.84
N TYR A 57 -13.25 9.32 23.94
CA TYR A 57 -12.79 8.99 22.58
C TYR A 57 -13.19 10.04 21.55
N TRP A 58 -14.17 10.88 21.86
CA TRP A 58 -14.59 11.96 20.98
C TRP A 58 -13.91 13.28 21.38
N PRO A 59 -13.49 14.11 20.42
CA PRO A 59 -13.04 15.45 20.72
C PRO A 59 -14.18 16.28 21.30
N TYR A 60 -13.83 17.37 21.99
CA TYR A 60 -14.81 18.39 22.33
C TYR A 60 -15.28 19.08 21.05
N ASP A 61 -16.55 18.86 20.71
CA ASP A 61 -17.22 19.49 19.57
C ASP A 61 -18.43 20.29 20.06
N GLU A 62 -18.38 21.59 19.82
CA GLU A 62 -19.40 22.57 20.20
C GLU A 62 -20.67 22.44 19.35
N SER A 63 -20.52 22.04 18.08
CA SER A 63 -21.58 22.08 17.09
C SER A 63 -21.34 21.01 16.00
N PRO A 64 -21.40 19.72 16.37
CA PRO A 64 -21.28 18.64 15.41
C PRO A 64 -22.48 18.62 14.45
N ASN A 65 -22.41 17.80 13.41
CA ASN A 65 -23.53 17.61 12.49
C ASN A 65 -24.79 17.12 13.21
N THR A 66 -25.96 17.46 12.67
CA THR A 66 -27.28 17.03 13.19
C THR A 66 -27.30 15.54 13.50
N GLY A 67 -27.82 15.18 14.68
CA GLY A 67 -27.89 13.79 15.13
C GLY A 67 -26.70 13.31 15.95
N VAL A 68 -25.61 14.08 15.97
CA VAL A 68 -24.45 13.79 16.81
C VAL A 68 -24.54 14.60 18.11
N PRO A 69 -24.36 13.98 19.29
CA PRO A 69 -24.40 14.72 20.56
C PRO A 69 -23.29 15.77 20.66
N ALA A 70 -23.66 17.03 20.91
CA ALA A 70 -22.72 18.13 21.13
C ALA A 70 -22.14 18.11 22.57
N ARG A 71 -20.92 18.62 22.73
CA ARG A 71 -20.26 18.90 24.02
C ARG A 71 -20.10 17.70 24.97
N VAL A 72 -20.14 16.47 24.46
CA VAL A 72 -19.97 15.25 25.26
C VAL A 72 -18.52 14.75 25.32
N GLY A 73 -17.66 15.23 24.40
CA GLY A 73 -16.27 14.82 24.27
C GLY A 73 -15.25 15.75 24.94
N VAL A 74 -13.97 15.42 24.81
CA VAL A 74 -12.81 16.18 25.33
C VAL A 74 -11.70 16.26 24.28
N SER A 75 -11.22 17.47 23.99
CA SER A 75 -10.08 17.70 23.10
C SER A 75 -8.81 17.85 23.94
N VAL A 76 -7.85 16.95 23.75
CA VAL A 76 -6.55 16.95 24.43
C VAL A 76 -5.46 17.02 23.38
N ASP A 77 -4.60 18.03 23.44
CA ASP A 77 -3.53 18.28 22.47
C ASP A 77 -2.19 18.58 23.16
N GLY A 78 -1.10 18.08 22.62
CA GLY A 78 0.26 18.60 22.86
C GLY A 78 0.59 19.71 21.87
N LEU A 79 1.08 20.83 22.36
CA LEU A 79 1.59 21.95 21.57
C LEU A 79 3.12 21.93 21.64
N PHE A 80 3.79 21.93 20.49
CA PHE A 80 5.24 21.80 20.37
C PHE A 80 5.85 22.97 19.60
N SER A 81 7.06 23.41 19.98
CA SER A 81 7.80 24.47 19.28
C SER A 81 9.31 24.31 19.46
N ASN A 82 10.09 24.59 18.42
CA ASN A 82 11.55 24.67 18.44
C ASN A 82 12.10 26.09 18.22
N ASP A 83 11.22 27.09 18.20
CA ASP A 83 11.54 28.49 17.87
C ASP A 83 10.97 29.47 18.90
N ASN A 84 10.79 28.99 20.13
CA ASN A 84 10.24 29.75 21.25
C ASN A 84 8.83 30.30 20.98
N TRP A 85 7.95 29.41 20.49
CA TRP A 85 6.53 29.63 20.20
C TRP A 85 6.23 30.62 19.08
N GLN A 86 7.18 30.88 18.17
CA GLN A 86 6.89 31.60 16.93
C GLN A 86 6.03 30.72 16.01
N THR A 87 6.37 29.43 15.93
CA THR A 87 5.52 28.40 15.36
C THR A 87 5.06 27.44 16.45
N THR A 88 3.87 26.86 16.26
CA THR A 88 3.32 25.84 17.15
C THR A 88 2.77 24.69 16.33
N ILE A 89 3.31 23.50 16.58
CA ILE A 89 2.81 22.25 16.03
C ILE A 89 1.82 21.65 17.03
N THR A 90 0.62 21.31 16.58
CA THR A 90 -0.39 20.66 17.41
C THR A 90 -0.39 19.17 17.13
N GLN A 91 -0.18 18.35 18.16
CA GLN A 91 -0.27 16.90 18.11
C GLN A 91 -1.39 16.44 19.06
N PRO A 92 -2.50 15.91 18.52
CA PRO A 92 -3.55 15.32 19.33
C PRO A 92 -3.04 14.24 20.30
N ALA A 93 -3.55 14.23 21.53
CA ALA A 93 -3.41 13.15 22.48
C ALA A 93 -4.53 12.12 22.32
N PHE A 94 -4.34 10.93 22.89
CA PHE A 94 -5.30 9.83 22.87
C PHE A 94 -5.44 9.15 24.24
N TYR A 95 -6.63 8.64 24.51
CA TYR A 95 -6.91 7.78 25.66
C TYR A 95 -6.37 6.37 25.43
N TYR A 96 -5.74 5.80 26.46
CA TYR A 96 -4.94 4.58 26.33
C TYR A 96 -5.10 3.65 27.55
N GLN A 97 -5.28 2.36 27.28
CA GLN A 97 -5.15 1.27 28.25
C GLN A 97 -3.97 0.38 27.86
N ASP A 98 -3.08 0.11 28.81
CA ASP A 98 -1.96 -0.83 28.60
C ASP A 98 -2.41 -2.27 28.83
N TYR A 99 -1.66 -3.22 28.26
CA TYR A 99 -1.94 -4.64 28.36
C TYR A 99 -0.67 -5.44 28.64
N GLU A 100 -0.78 -6.37 29.59
CA GLU A 100 0.16 -7.47 29.71
C GLU A 100 -0.17 -8.49 28.62
N ARG A 101 0.86 -8.98 27.94
CA ARG A 101 0.75 -9.96 26.87
C ARG A 101 1.56 -11.20 27.23
N GLN A 102 0.94 -12.38 27.14
CA GLN A 102 1.59 -13.67 27.35
C GLN A 102 1.18 -14.68 26.27
N ALA A 103 2.08 -15.59 25.93
CA ALA A 103 1.76 -16.70 25.03
C ALA A 103 1.11 -17.83 25.83
N ILE A 104 -0.08 -18.26 25.41
CA ILE A 104 -0.71 -19.46 25.94
C ILE A 104 -0.79 -20.53 24.85
N SER A 105 -0.41 -21.76 25.21
CA SER A 105 -0.40 -22.90 24.29
C SER A 105 -1.79 -23.47 24.11
N SER A 106 -2.19 -23.68 22.85
CA SER A 106 -3.38 -24.44 22.48
C SER A 106 -3.01 -25.43 21.37
N GLY A 107 -2.41 -26.56 21.73
CA GLY A 107 -1.79 -27.48 20.77
C GLY A 107 -0.57 -26.85 20.10
N ASP A 108 -0.46 -26.96 18.76
CA ASP A 108 0.63 -26.37 17.97
C ASP A 108 0.48 -24.86 17.70
N GLN A 109 -0.65 -24.25 18.10
CA GLN A 109 -0.91 -22.82 17.88
C GLN A 109 -0.68 -22.00 19.16
N LYS A 110 -0.01 -20.85 19.00
CA LYS A 110 0.09 -19.81 20.04
C LYS A 110 -1.17 -18.94 19.99
N LYS A 111 -1.82 -18.74 21.14
CA LYS A 111 -2.85 -17.71 21.32
C LYS A 111 -2.29 -16.60 22.20
N ASP A 112 -2.84 -15.40 22.02
CA ASP A 112 -2.54 -14.27 22.88
C ASP A 112 -3.38 -14.38 24.16
N TRP A 113 -2.73 -14.36 25.31
CA TRP A 113 -3.36 -13.97 26.56
C TRP A 113 -3.05 -12.49 26.77
N MET A 114 -4.08 -11.66 26.84
CA MET A 114 -3.95 -10.23 27.07
C MET A 114 -4.80 -9.82 28.25
N TYR A 115 -4.22 -9.04 29.17
CA TYR A 115 -4.92 -8.55 30.36
C TYR A 115 -4.56 -7.09 30.64
N PRO A 116 -5.53 -6.18 30.90
CA PRO A 116 -5.28 -4.77 31.17
C PRO A 116 -4.33 -4.52 32.36
N VAL A 117 -3.40 -3.57 32.20
CA VAL A 117 -2.44 -3.15 33.24
C VAL A 117 -2.73 -1.72 33.70
N GLY A 118 -2.88 -1.54 35.02
CA GLY A 118 -3.14 -0.23 35.61
C GLY A 118 -4.47 0.39 35.20
N LYS A 119 -4.68 1.65 35.57
CA LYS A 119 -5.80 2.46 35.08
C LYS A 119 -5.47 3.02 33.68
N PRO A 120 -6.45 3.24 32.79
CA PRO A 120 -6.22 3.97 31.56
C PRO A 120 -5.75 5.42 31.84
N ASN A 121 -5.00 6.00 30.91
CA ASN A 121 -4.50 7.37 30.98
C ASN A 121 -4.44 8.02 29.59
N TRP A 122 -3.97 9.27 29.52
CA TRP A 122 -3.75 10.00 28.26
C TRP A 122 -2.30 9.92 27.83
N ARG A 123 -2.09 9.82 26.51
CA ARG A 123 -0.75 9.79 25.90
C ARG A 123 -0.63 10.77 24.73
N ILE A 124 0.57 11.32 24.56
CA ILE A 124 0.99 12.06 23.36
C ILE A 124 2.20 11.36 22.76
N ARG A 125 2.22 11.20 21.44
CA ARG A 125 3.37 10.73 20.66
C ARG A 125 3.70 11.77 19.59
N PHE A 126 4.88 12.38 19.66
CA PHE A 126 5.32 13.42 18.75
C PHE A 126 6.68 13.08 18.15
N THR A 127 6.87 13.31 16.85
CA THR A 127 8.11 12.98 16.14
C THR A 127 8.81 14.27 15.68
N PRO A 128 9.84 14.76 16.39
CA PRO A 128 10.59 15.94 15.98
C PRO A 128 11.38 15.68 14.69
N SER A 129 11.20 16.55 13.69
CA SER A 129 11.89 16.50 12.39
C SER A 129 13.10 17.43 12.28
N LEU A 130 13.34 18.27 13.29
CA LEU A 130 14.47 19.21 13.33
C LEU A 130 15.28 19.03 14.60
N ALA A 131 16.60 18.96 14.47
CA ALA A 131 17.52 18.94 15.60
C ALA A 131 17.46 20.26 16.38
N GLY A 132 17.73 20.21 17.68
CA GLY A 132 17.71 21.36 18.58
C GLY A 132 16.76 21.18 19.77
N GLN A 133 16.65 22.22 20.59
CA GLN A 133 15.79 22.20 21.76
C GLN A 133 14.34 22.49 21.39
N TRP A 134 13.43 21.66 21.90
CA TRP A 134 11.99 21.77 21.74
C TRP A 134 11.33 22.09 23.09
N LYS A 135 10.24 22.85 23.05
CA LYS A 135 9.33 23.10 24.17
C LYS A 135 7.98 22.46 23.92
N TYR A 136 7.28 22.08 24.98
CA TYR A 136 5.92 21.55 24.88
C TYR A 136 4.98 22.05 25.98
N ARG A 137 3.68 22.04 25.71
CA ARG A 137 2.61 22.26 26.71
C ARG A 137 1.35 21.49 26.32
N ILE A 138 0.46 21.24 27.27
CA ILE A 138 -0.75 20.44 27.04
C ILE A 138 -1.97 21.36 27.09
N ARG A 139 -2.82 21.31 26.06
CA ARG A 139 -4.10 22.01 26.00
C ARG A 139 -5.23 21.00 26.13
N VAL A 140 -6.17 21.26 27.03
CA VAL A 140 -7.36 20.42 27.25
C VAL A 140 -8.60 21.29 27.20
N THR A 141 -9.60 20.87 26.43
CA THR A 141 -10.90 21.53 26.33
C THR A 141 -12.03 20.51 26.51
N ASP A 142 -12.97 20.82 27.39
CA ASP A 142 -14.27 20.14 27.50
C ASP A 142 -15.40 21.17 27.71
N SER A 143 -16.61 20.72 28.03
CA SER A 143 -17.78 21.59 28.21
C SER A 143 -17.71 22.50 29.43
N SER A 144 -16.77 22.27 30.36
CA SER A 144 -16.51 23.16 31.50
C SER A 144 -15.56 24.30 31.15
N GLY A 145 -14.67 24.11 30.16
CA GLY A 145 -13.74 25.15 29.69
C GLY A 145 -12.45 24.60 29.10
N THR A 146 -11.45 25.48 28.96
CA THR A 146 -10.12 25.15 28.44
C THR A 146 -9.02 25.41 29.47
N THR A 147 -8.09 24.47 29.58
CA THR A 147 -6.87 24.57 30.39
C THR A 147 -5.64 24.44 29.51
N ILE A 148 -4.64 25.29 29.74
CA ILE A 148 -3.27 25.12 29.22
C ILE A 148 -2.38 24.77 30.41
N HIS A 149 -1.83 23.57 30.40
CA HIS A 149 -0.90 23.08 31.40
C HIS A 149 0.53 23.12 30.85
N GLU A 150 1.39 23.88 31.52
CA GLU A 150 2.83 23.93 31.25
C GLU A 150 3.57 23.15 32.36
N PRO A 151 4.15 21.98 32.06
CA PRO A 151 4.95 21.23 33.03
C PRO A 151 6.17 22.04 33.50
N ILE A 152 6.71 21.73 34.67
CA ILE A 152 7.94 22.36 35.18
C ILE A 152 9.12 22.07 34.23
N ASP A 153 9.28 20.80 33.85
CA ASP A 153 10.25 20.35 32.85
C ASP A 153 9.56 20.25 31.49
N ASN A 154 9.42 21.37 30.79
CA ASN A 154 8.67 21.47 29.53
C ASN A 154 9.54 21.45 28.26
N THR A 155 10.76 20.92 28.35
CA THR A 155 11.73 20.92 27.25
C THR A 155 12.33 19.55 26.98
N PHE A 156 12.68 19.27 25.73
CA PHE A 156 13.49 18.11 25.32
C PHE A 156 14.43 18.51 24.17
N ASN A 157 15.49 17.74 23.94
CA ASN A 157 16.44 17.97 22.85
C ASN A 157 16.24 16.92 21.74
N CYS A 158 16.12 17.39 20.51
CA CYS A 158 16.17 16.56 19.31
C CYS A 158 17.62 16.49 18.80
N ILE A 159 18.17 15.29 18.66
CA ILE A 159 19.57 15.06 18.23
C ILE A 159 19.62 14.42 16.83
N SER A 160 20.70 14.64 16.08
CA SER A 160 20.88 14.02 14.76
C SER A 160 20.77 12.50 14.84
N SER A 161 20.17 11.87 13.82
CA SER A 161 19.99 10.42 13.76
C SER A 161 20.20 9.87 12.33
N ALA A 162 20.35 8.55 12.22
CA ALA A 162 20.37 7.84 10.94
C ALA A 162 18.97 7.43 10.44
N ASN A 163 17.91 7.81 11.16
CA ASN A 163 16.54 7.53 10.75
C ASN A 163 16.20 8.38 9.52
N ARG A 164 15.67 7.73 8.49
CA ARG A 164 15.41 8.34 7.17
C ARG A 164 14.17 9.25 7.17
N GLY A 165 13.34 9.18 8.21
CA GLY A 165 12.12 9.98 8.34
C GLY A 165 10.91 9.41 7.60
N PHE A 166 9.91 10.25 7.39
CA PHE A 166 8.61 9.89 6.81
C PHE A 166 8.68 9.59 5.32
N VAL A 167 7.81 8.69 4.87
CA VAL A 167 7.59 8.37 3.45
C VAL A 167 6.83 9.50 2.76
N ARG A 168 7.24 9.86 1.54
CA ARG A 168 6.62 10.89 0.70
C ARG A 168 6.73 10.54 -0.78
N VAL A 169 5.97 11.23 -1.62
CA VAL A 169 6.17 11.24 -3.07
C VAL A 169 7.51 11.92 -3.37
N SER A 170 8.31 11.36 -4.28
CA SER A 170 9.56 12.01 -4.67
C SER A 170 9.27 13.32 -5.41
N PRO A 171 9.89 14.43 -5.00
CA PRO A 171 9.73 15.72 -5.69
C PRO A 171 10.51 15.77 -7.02
N THR A 172 11.48 14.87 -7.20
CA THR A 172 12.33 14.80 -8.39
C THR A 172 11.71 13.93 -9.47
N ASP A 173 11.10 12.81 -9.09
CA ASP A 173 10.40 11.91 -10.00
C ASP A 173 9.12 11.37 -9.36
N SER A 174 7.98 11.93 -9.75
CA SER A 174 6.68 11.63 -9.16
C SER A 174 6.19 10.20 -9.40
N ARG A 175 6.95 9.34 -10.10
CA ARG A 175 6.65 7.91 -10.19
C ARG A 175 7.01 7.15 -8.91
N TYR A 176 7.90 7.70 -8.10
CA TYR A 176 8.53 7.00 -6.99
C TYR A 176 8.21 7.60 -5.63
N PHE A 177 8.44 6.78 -4.61
CA PHE A 177 8.40 7.18 -3.20
C PHE A 177 9.83 7.29 -2.65
N GLU A 178 10.02 8.20 -1.72
CA GLU A 178 11.27 8.38 -0.98
C GLU A 178 11.00 8.73 0.48
N THR A 179 12.04 8.68 1.30
CA THR A 179 11.99 9.10 2.71
C THR A 179 12.33 10.59 2.86
N SER A 180 12.16 11.15 4.06
CA SER A 180 12.40 12.59 4.33
C SER A 180 13.85 13.01 4.06
N ASP A 181 14.80 12.09 4.17
CA ASP A 181 16.22 12.28 3.79
C ASP A 181 16.49 12.21 2.27
N GLY A 182 15.47 12.00 1.44
CA GLY A 182 15.59 11.86 -0.02
C GLY A 182 15.94 10.46 -0.52
N SER A 183 16.07 9.47 0.37
CA SER A 183 16.43 8.11 -0.03
C SER A 183 15.25 7.38 -0.71
N TYR A 184 15.49 6.82 -1.90
CA TYR A 184 14.53 6.01 -2.66
C TYR A 184 13.98 4.81 -1.86
N LEU A 185 12.70 4.47 -2.09
CA LEU A 185 12.04 3.29 -1.55
C LEU A 185 11.69 2.29 -2.65
N ASN A 186 12.49 1.23 -2.77
CA ASN A 186 12.17 0.07 -3.60
C ASN A 186 11.16 -0.84 -2.88
N LEU A 187 9.87 -0.64 -3.12
CA LEU A 187 8.81 -1.33 -2.39
C LEU A 187 8.40 -2.64 -3.08
N ILE A 188 8.45 -3.74 -2.33
CA ILE A 188 7.89 -5.04 -2.72
C ILE A 188 6.87 -5.45 -1.65
N GLY A 189 5.59 -5.45 -2.03
CA GLY A 189 4.49 -5.58 -1.09
C GLY A 189 3.82 -6.94 -1.04
N LEU A 190 3.32 -7.30 0.14
CA LEU A 190 2.38 -8.40 0.35
C LEU A 190 1.15 -7.88 1.12
N SER A 191 -0.04 -8.40 0.81
CA SER A 191 -1.23 -8.22 1.64
C SER A 191 -1.33 -9.40 2.59
N ASP A 192 -0.68 -9.32 3.75
CA ASP A 192 -0.70 -10.39 4.73
C ASP A 192 -0.53 -9.89 6.16
N SER A 193 -1.34 -10.43 7.06
CA SER A 193 -1.41 -10.02 8.45
C SER A 193 -2.11 -11.08 9.29
N THR A 194 -1.98 -10.95 10.61
CA THR A 194 -2.71 -11.75 11.59
C THR A 194 -3.03 -10.88 12.80
N THR A 195 -4.16 -11.13 13.46
CA THR A 195 -4.56 -10.42 14.69
C THR A 195 -3.98 -11.06 15.96
N VAL A 196 -3.34 -12.23 15.83
CA VAL A 196 -2.62 -12.90 16.91
C VAL A 196 -1.19 -12.38 16.91
N THR A 197 -0.85 -11.56 17.90
CA THR A 197 0.44 -10.86 17.99
C THR A 197 1.64 -11.82 18.03
N TYR A 198 1.54 -13.02 18.64
CA TYR A 198 2.67 -13.98 18.59
C TYR A 198 2.87 -14.60 17.20
N ALA A 199 1.79 -14.84 16.47
CA ALA A 199 1.88 -15.27 15.08
C ALA A 199 2.38 -14.12 14.18
N MET A 200 2.07 -12.87 14.54
CA MET A 200 2.57 -11.67 13.87
C MET A 200 4.09 -11.53 14.03
N ASP A 201 4.61 -11.72 15.26
CA ASP A 201 6.05 -11.71 15.55
C ASP A 201 6.81 -12.66 14.61
N GLU A 202 6.31 -13.90 14.48
CA GLU A 202 6.91 -14.93 13.62
C GLU A 202 6.79 -14.59 12.13
N LEU A 203 5.60 -14.16 11.70
CA LEU A 203 5.31 -13.85 10.31
C LEU A 203 6.16 -12.67 9.81
N TYR A 204 6.18 -11.57 10.57
CA TYR A 204 6.86 -10.35 10.17
C TYR A 204 8.37 -10.52 10.24
N SER A 205 8.89 -11.23 11.25
CA SER A 205 10.31 -11.59 11.30
C SER A 205 10.74 -12.43 10.09
N LYS A 206 9.89 -13.37 9.64
CA LYS A 206 10.14 -14.16 8.42
C LYS A 206 10.17 -13.28 7.17
N TYR A 207 9.29 -12.28 7.08
CA TYR A 207 9.26 -11.33 5.98
C TYR A 207 10.46 -10.39 5.96
N ALA A 208 10.81 -9.81 7.11
CA ALA A 208 11.98 -8.96 7.27
C ALA A 208 13.28 -9.68 6.94
N PHE A 209 13.44 -10.94 7.39
CA PHE A 209 14.61 -11.77 7.06
C PHE A 209 14.81 -11.95 5.54
N ASN A 210 13.72 -11.84 4.77
CA ASN A 210 13.70 -11.94 3.33
C ASN A 210 13.48 -10.59 2.62
N SER A 211 13.73 -9.49 3.32
CA SER A 211 13.71 -8.13 2.78
C SER A 211 12.38 -7.70 2.15
N VAL A 212 11.26 -8.34 2.51
CA VAL A 212 9.94 -7.75 2.25
C VAL A 212 9.84 -6.51 3.11
N ASN A 213 9.54 -5.37 2.50
CA ASN A 213 9.57 -4.07 3.15
C ASN A 213 8.25 -3.31 3.08
N LEU A 214 7.20 -3.88 2.50
CA LEU A 214 5.86 -3.30 2.51
C LEU A 214 4.83 -4.38 2.85
N LEU A 215 3.97 -4.09 3.82
CA LEU A 215 2.78 -4.89 4.10
C LEU A 215 1.53 -4.03 4.01
N ARG A 216 0.54 -4.51 3.26
CA ARG A 216 -0.82 -3.97 3.31
C ARG A 216 -1.60 -4.67 4.40
N VAL A 217 -2.19 -3.88 5.31
CA VAL A 217 -2.88 -4.37 6.51
C VAL A 217 -4.22 -3.64 6.70
N TRP A 218 -5.10 -4.24 7.48
CA TRP A 218 -6.44 -3.72 7.72
C TRP A 218 -6.60 -3.30 9.18
N TRP A 219 -6.94 -2.03 9.44
CA TRP A 219 -7.38 -1.57 10.78
C TRP A 219 -8.89 -1.29 10.84
N GLN A 220 -9.56 -1.49 9.70
CA GLN A 220 -11.01 -1.50 9.51
C GLN A 220 -11.35 -2.44 8.37
N GLY A 221 -11.88 -3.65 8.65
CA GLY A 221 -12.27 -4.56 7.58
C GLY A 221 -12.09 -6.03 7.94
N SER A 222 -11.92 -6.86 6.91
CA SER A 222 -12.03 -8.31 6.98
C SER A 222 -10.83 -9.04 7.61
N GLN A 223 -9.65 -8.42 7.74
CA GLN A 223 -8.38 -9.11 8.07
C GLN A 223 -7.43 -8.40 9.06
N GLY A 224 -7.93 -7.68 10.07
CA GLY A 224 -7.05 -7.09 11.10
C GLY A 224 -7.74 -6.50 12.33
N PRO A 225 -7.01 -5.79 13.21
CA PRO A 225 -7.56 -5.24 14.45
C PRO A 225 -8.56 -4.13 14.12
N VAL A 226 -9.86 -4.41 14.23
CA VAL A 226 -10.92 -3.45 13.88
C VAL A 226 -11.08 -2.44 15.01
N LEU A 227 -10.56 -1.23 14.81
CA LEU A 227 -10.39 -0.23 15.88
C LEU A 227 -11.68 0.51 16.27
N PHE A 228 -12.51 0.79 15.27
CA PHE A 228 -13.72 1.65 15.25
C PHE A 228 -14.76 1.01 14.30
N GLY A 229 -15.99 1.50 14.10
CA GLY A 229 -16.88 1.00 13.02
C GLY A 229 -17.08 -0.53 12.92
N MET A 230 -17.34 -1.10 11.73
CA MET A 230 -17.44 -2.57 11.56
C MET A 230 -17.25 -3.02 10.08
N SER A 231 -16.56 -4.14 9.82
CA SER A 231 -16.34 -4.62 8.43
C SER A 231 -17.63 -4.78 7.62
N GLY A 232 -17.48 -4.55 6.31
CA GLY A 232 -18.50 -4.75 5.29
C GLY A 232 -18.41 -6.12 4.62
N GLN A 233 -17.41 -6.34 3.75
CA GLN A 233 -17.35 -7.53 2.89
C GLN A 233 -16.92 -8.81 3.65
N GLY A 234 -16.16 -8.67 4.74
CA GLY A 234 -15.64 -9.78 5.55
C GLY A 234 -16.62 -10.43 6.52
N GLY A 235 -17.89 -10.02 6.51
CA GLY A 235 -18.84 -10.36 7.57
C GLY A 235 -18.71 -9.43 8.77
N ILE A 236 -19.31 -9.80 9.90
CA ILE A 236 -19.20 -9.04 11.16
C ILE A 236 -17.90 -9.53 11.84
N PRO A 237 -16.78 -8.78 11.85
CA PRO A 237 -15.55 -9.17 12.55
C PRO A 237 -15.69 -8.91 14.06
N ILE A 238 -16.93 -8.70 14.51
CA ILE A 238 -17.30 -8.56 15.90
C ILE A 238 -17.64 -9.98 16.35
N TRP A 239 -16.63 -10.67 16.87
CA TRP A 239 -16.80 -11.81 17.77
C TRP A 239 -17.48 -13.01 17.08
N MET A 240 -17.51 -14.18 17.73
CA MET A 240 -18.55 -15.19 17.45
C MET A 240 -18.37 -15.98 16.14
N TRP A 241 -17.62 -17.09 16.24
CA TRP A 241 -17.59 -18.12 15.20
C TRP A 241 -18.95 -18.86 15.14
N GLN A 242 -19.98 -18.28 14.55
CA GLN A 242 -21.08 -19.01 13.90
C GLN A 242 -21.64 -18.18 12.73
N PRO A 243 -21.34 -18.54 11.47
CA PRO A 243 -21.55 -17.62 10.33
C PRO A 243 -22.99 -17.38 9.88
N HIS A 244 -24.02 -17.98 10.47
CA HIS A 244 -25.35 -17.98 9.82
C HIS A 244 -26.43 -17.16 10.53
N ASN A 245 -26.34 -16.88 11.84
CA ASN A 245 -27.48 -16.34 12.58
C ASN A 245 -27.25 -15.02 13.34
N LEU A 246 -26.02 -14.48 13.42
CA LEU A 246 -25.78 -13.16 14.04
C LEU A 246 -25.84 -12.04 13.00
N ASN A 247 -26.67 -11.03 13.28
CA ASN A 247 -26.73 -9.79 12.50
C ASN A 247 -26.64 -8.57 13.41
N VAL A 248 -26.14 -7.44 12.88
CA VAL A 248 -26.31 -6.14 13.53
C VAL A 248 -27.53 -5.45 12.94
N THR A 249 -28.40 -4.93 13.80
CA THR A 249 -29.70 -4.42 13.39
C THR A 249 -30.09 -3.14 14.15
N ALA A 250 -31.02 -2.40 13.54
CA ALA A 250 -31.72 -1.27 14.12
C ALA A 250 -33.17 -1.60 14.53
N GLU A 251 -33.62 -2.85 14.30
CA GLU A 251 -35.02 -3.26 14.55
C GLU A 251 -35.44 -3.11 16.01
N ALA A 252 -34.54 -3.40 16.95
CA ALA A 252 -34.73 -3.18 18.38
C ALA A 252 -33.41 -2.74 18.99
N ALA A 253 -33.29 -1.46 19.33
CA ALA A 253 -32.16 -0.92 20.09
C ALA A 253 -32.58 -0.63 21.54
N ARG A 254 -31.61 -0.64 22.46
CA ARG A 254 -31.85 -0.20 23.83
C ARG A 254 -32.01 1.32 23.83
N PRO A 255 -32.85 1.92 24.69
CA PRO A 255 -32.89 3.38 24.84
C PRO A 255 -31.49 4.00 24.98
N GLY A 256 -31.13 4.89 24.06
CA GLY A 256 -29.81 5.55 23.98
C GLY A 256 -28.83 4.93 22.96
N ASP A 257 -29.14 3.76 22.41
CA ASP A 257 -28.35 3.10 21.38
C ASP A 257 -29.04 3.14 20.01
N LEU A 258 -28.26 2.98 18.95
CA LEU A 258 -28.76 2.85 17.58
C LEU A 258 -28.85 1.40 17.11
N PHE A 259 -27.94 0.56 17.61
CA PHE A 259 -27.79 -0.81 17.13
C PHE A 259 -27.78 -1.85 18.25
N SER A 260 -28.20 -3.06 17.90
CA SER A 260 -28.08 -4.25 18.72
C SER A 260 -27.66 -5.45 17.87
N GLY A 261 -27.18 -6.49 18.54
CA GLY A 261 -27.01 -7.81 17.94
C GLY A 261 -28.36 -8.51 17.86
N LYS A 262 -28.62 -9.21 16.76
CA LYS A 262 -29.85 -9.97 16.49
C LYS A 262 -29.50 -11.41 16.18
N ILE A 263 -30.14 -12.34 16.89
CA ILE A 263 -29.96 -13.79 16.72
C ILE A 263 -31.33 -14.47 16.67
N SER A 264 -31.46 -15.48 15.82
CA SER A 264 -32.72 -16.20 15.60
C SER A 264 -32.50 -17.72 15.61
N GLY A 265 -33.54 -18.45 16.04
CA GLY A 265 -33.51 -19.90 16.19
C GLY A 265 -32.50 -20.41 17.22
N ASN A 266 -32.41 -21.73 17.34
CA ASN A 266 -31.43 -22.38 18.21
C ASN A 266 -30.01 -22.00 17.78
N SER A 267 -29.38 -21.14 18.56
CA SER A 267 -28.10 -20.51 18.23
C SER A 267 -27.32 -20.23 19.50
N GLN A 268 -26.01 -20.10 19.35
CA GLN A 268 -25.16 -19.62 20.43
C GLN A 268 -24.11 -18.70 19.85
N VAL A 269 -23.80 -17.69 20.63
CA VAL A 269 -22.99 -16.59 20.17
C VAL A 269 -22.02 -16.30 21.29
N TRP A 270 -20.72 -16.41 21.03
CA TRP A 270 -19.70 -16.28 22.07
C TRP A 270 -18.58 -15.34 21.72
N ALA A 271 -18.04 -14.75 22.76
CA ALA A 271 -16.83 -13.99 22.66
C ALA A 271 -15.59 -14.92 22.60
N PRO A 272 -14.56 -14.66 21.75
CA PRO A 272 -13.30 -15.39 21.82
C PRO A 272 -12.74 -15.40 23.24
N ASP A 273 -11.90 -16.40 23.51
CA ASP A 273 -11.25 -16.58 24.81
C ASP A 273 -10.66 -15.26 25.34
N VAL A 274 -11.28 -14.73 26.38
CA VAL A 274 -10.88 -13.50 27.05
C VAL A 274 -9.86 -13.85 28.12
N GLY A 275 -8.75 -13.11 28.18
CA GLY A 275 -7.74 -13.28 29.21
C GLY A 275 -8.30 -12.98 30.61
N VAL A 276 -8.21 -13.94 31.51
CA VAL A 276 -8.56 -13.79 32.93
C VAL A 276 -7.38 -14.20 33.81
N LYS A 277 -7.37 -13.72 35.05
CA LYS A 277 -6.41 -14.13 36.08
C LYS A 277 -6.99 -15.31 36.87
N PRO A 278 -6.16 -16.29 37.26
CA PRO A 278 -6.61 -17.39 38.12
C PRO A 278 -7.06 -16.92 39.51
N ASN A 279 -8.01 -17.64 40.11
CA ASN A 279 -8.54 -17.37 41.47
C ASN A 279 -9.09 -15.95 41.68
N ARG A 280 -9.75 -15.38 40.67
CA ARG A 280 -10.39 -14.06 40.71
C ARG A 280 -11.87 -14.17 40.41
N ASP A 281 -12.64 -13.25 40.97
CA ASP A 281 -14.08 -13.17 40.73
C ASP A 281 -14.33 -12.27 39.53
N TYR A 282 -15.26 -12.68 38.66
CA TYR A 282 -15.62 -11.98 37.43
C TYR A 282 -17.13 -11.83 37.35
N ARG A 283 -17.58 -10.68 36.85
CA ARG A 283 -18.98 -10.42 36.50
C ARG A 283 -19.13 -10.39 34.99
N PHE A 284 -19.99 -11.25 34.47
CA PHE A 284 -20.46 -11.23 33.09
C PHE A 284 -21.88 -10.70 33.03
N SER A 285 -22.15 -9.74 32.16
CA SER A 285 -23.48 -9.19 31.97
C SER A 285 -23.73 -8.79 30.53
N ALA A 286 -25.00 -8.81 30.14
CA ALA A 286 -25.46 -8.22 28.89
C ALA A 286 -26.93 -7.82 29.03
N TRP A 287 -27.34 -6.82 28.26
CA TRP A 287 -28.76 -6.51 28.09
C TRP A 287 -29.32 -7.41 27.01
N VAL A 288 -30.42 -8.10 27.31
CA VAL A 288 -31.06 -9.08 26.41
C VAL A 288 -32.55 -8.78 26.32
N LYS A 289 -33.10 -8.90 25.11
CA LYS A 289 -34.53 -8.77 24.81
C LYS A 289 -34.97 -9.94 23.94
N THR A 290 -36.11 -10.54 24.25
CA THR A 290 -36.73 -11.62 23.46
C THR A 290 -38.02 -11.12 22.80
N ALA A 291 -38.25 -11.49 21.53
CA ALA A 291 -39.45 -11.11 20.77
C ALA A 291 -39.95 -12.25 19.88
N GLY A 292 -41.25 -12.54 19.91
CA GLY A 292 -41.85 -13.73 19.30
C GLY A 292 -41.25 -15.05 19.80
N THR A 293 -40.62 -15.10 20.98
CA THR A 293 -39.82 -16.27 21.39
C THR A 293 -40.70 -17.38 21.94
N THR A 294 -40.71 -18.51 21.23
CA THR A 294 -41.47 -19.72 21.60
C THR A 294 -40.57 -20.94 21.53
N GLY A 295 -40.90 -22.02 22.26
CA GLY A 295 -40.07 -23.21 22.27
C GLY A 295 -40.70 -24.40 22.97
N THR A 296 -39.93 -25.49 23.02
CA THR A 296 -40.26 -26.72 23.77
C THR A 296 -39.68 -26.64 25.20
N GLU A 297 -39.81 -27.68 26.02
CA GLU A 297 -39.35 -27.65 27.42
C GLU A 297 -37.92 -27.08 27.58
N ASP A 298 -37.73 -26.22 28.58
CA ASP A 298 -36.46 -25.54 28.90
C ASP A 298 -35.92 -24.59 27.82
N TYR A 299 -36.80 -23.97 27.02
CA TYR A 299 -36.43 -22.98 26.00
C TYR A 299 -36.08 -21.60 26.55
N GLY A 300 -35.35 -20.81 25.76
CA GLY A 300 -35.15 -19.37 26.00
C GLY A 300 -33.74 -18.88 25.78
N ALA A 301 -33.53 -17.59 26.05
CA ALA A 301 -32.27 -16.88 25.91
C ALA A 301 -31.59 -16.66 27.27
N PHE A 302 -30.28 -16.89 27.37
CA PHE A 302 -29.52 -16.75 28.62
C PHE A 302 -28.03 -16.51 28.37
N LEU A 303 -27.33 -16.02 29.39
CA LEU A 303 -25.88 -15.94 29.43
C LEU A 303 -25.28 -17.26 29.93
N GLU A 304 -24.11 -17.63 29.44
CA GLU A 304 -23.32 -18.74 30.00
C GLU A 304 -21.84 -18.34 30.09
N LEU A 305 -21.20 -18.60 31.23
CA LEU A 305 -19.76 -18.38 31.44
C LEU A 305 -19.19 -19.50 32.30
N SER A 306 -18.19 -20.22 31.79
CA SER A 306 -17.55 -21.36 32.49
C SER A 306 -18.57 -22.37 33.06
N GLY A 307 -19.64 -22.64 32.31
CA GLY A 307 -20.71 -23.57 32.70
C GLY A 307 -21.77 -23.02 33.66
N VAL A 308 -21.59 -21.81 34.20
CA VAL A 308 -22.64 -21.11 34.99
C VAL A 308 -23.58 -20.40 34.03
N GLN A 309 -24.89 -20.46 34.30
CA GLN A 309 -25.93 -19.83 33.49
C GLN A 309 -26.63 -18.71 34.26
N SER A 310 -27.06 -17.66 33.55
CA SER A 310 -27.98 -16.67 34.12
C SER A 310 -29.39 -17.26 34.23
N GLU A 311 -30.33 -16.45 34.74
CA GLU A 311 -31.74 -16.71 34.48
C GLU A 311 -32.01 -16.75 32.96
N LYS A 312 -33.04 -17.52 32.59
CA LYS A 312 -33.42 -17.75 31.21
C LYS A 312 -34.66 -16.92 30.88
N LEU A 313 -34.54 -16.10 29.84
CA LEU A 313 -35.66 -15.33 29.31
C LEU A 313 -36.49 -16.22 28.40
N THR A 314 -37.69 -16.54 28.86
CA THR A 314 -38.73 -17.25 28.12
C THR A 314 -39.78 -16.25 27.65
N GLU A 315 -40.50 -16.54 26.57
CA GLU A 315 -41.51 -15.64 25.99
C GLU A 315 -40.92 -14.28 25.58
N ASP A 316 -41.78 -13.27 25.41
CA ASP A 316 -41.39 -11.92 25.04
C ASP A 316 -41.03 -11.11 26.28
N THR A 317 -39.86 -10.49 26.24
CA THR A 317 -39.35 -9.65 27.31
C THR A 317 -39.02 -8.26 26.77
N ASP A 318 -38.96 -7.28 27.67
CA ASP A 318 -38.24 -6.05 27.36
C ASP A 318 -36.76 -6.17 27.73
N TRP A 319 -35.97 -5.17 27.37
CA TRP A 319 -34.55 -5.11 27.70
C TRP A 319 -34.30 -5.43 29.17
N THR A 320 -33.70 -6.59 29.42
CA THR A 320 -33.44 -7.14 30.75
C THR A 320 -31.95 -7.34 30.94
N LEU A 321 -31.40 -6.86 32.05
CA LEU A 321 -29.98 -7.04 32.37
C LEU A 321 -29.76 -8.42 32.97
N LEU A 322 -29.18 -9.32 32.20
CA LEU A 322 -28.72 -10.61 32.71
C LEU A 322 -27.33 -10.46 33.31
N THR A 323 -27.08 -11.14 34.43
CA THR A 323 -25.79 -11.13 35.13
C THR A 323 -25.40 -12.54 35.60
N ILE A 324 -24.10 -12.84 35.52
CA ILE A 324 -23.46 -14.01 36.11
C ILE A 324 -22.23 -13.55 36.88
N ASN A 325 -22.02 -14.09 38.09
CA ASN A 325 -20.75 -13.99 38.79
C ASN A 325 -20.06 -15.35 38.79
N VAL A 326 -18.79 -15.40 38.36
CA VAL A 326 -17.98 -16.62 38.27
C VAL A 326 -16.63 -16.37 38.89
N ARG A 327 -16.17 -17.32 39.70
CA ARG A 327 -14.78 -17.35 40.16
C ARG A 327 -13.93 -18.20 39.21
N SER A 328 -12.84 -17.64 38.68
CA SER A 328 -11.90 -18.38 37.85
C SER A 328 -11.19 -19.47 38.63
N GLY A 329 -10.99 -20.62 37.98
CA GLY A 329 -10.24 -21.74 38.56
C GLY A 329 -8.77 -21.42 38.81
N SER A 330 -8.08 -22.28 39.55
CA SER A 330 -6.69 -22.07 39.98
C SER A 330 -5.65 -22.09 38.86
N ALA A 331 -5.99 -22.66 37.70
CA ALA A 331 -5.18 -22.67 36.48
C ALA A 331 -5.92 -22.04 35.29
N GLN A 332 -7.07 -21.42 35.52
CA GLN A 332 -7.89 -20.85 34.45
C GLN A 332 -7.36 -19.47 34.07
N ASN A 333 -6.83 -19.37 32.86
CA ASN A 333 -6.29 -18.13 32.28
C ASN A 333 -7.18 -17.54 31.18
N THR A 334 -8.19 -18.28 30.72
CA THR A 334 -9.18 -17.76 29.76
C THR A 334 -10.62 -18.12 30.14
N MET A 335 -11.55 -17.29 29.68
CA MET A 335 -12.98 -17.55 29.72
C MET A 335 -13.63 -17.13 28.41
N SER A 336 -14.61 -17.88 27.93
CA SER A 336 -15.40 -17.53 26.75
C SER A 336 -16.82 -17.19 27.22
N PRO A 337 -17.25 -15.91 27.13
CA PRO A 337 -18.63 -15.51 27.44
C PRO A 337 -19.58 -15.92 26.32
N TYR A 338 -20.73 -16.51 26.66
CA TYR A 338 -21.75 -16.94 25.70
C TYR A 338 -23.09 -16.23 25.95
N ILE A 339 -23.78 -15.92 24.86
CA ILE A 339 -25.21 -15.66 24.80
C ILE A 339 -25.82 -16.83 24.03
N LYS A 340 -26.73 -17.58 24.65
CA LYS A 340 -27.29 -18.81 24.09
C LYS A 340 -28.80 -18.70 23.95
N VAL A 341 -29.29 -19.26 22.85
CA VAL A 341 -30.71 -19.47 22.55
C VAL A 341 -30.90 -20.97 22.36
N ARG A 342 -31.62 -21.62 23.27
CA ARG A 342 -31.84 -23.06 23.25
C ARG A 342 -33.32 -23.40 23.25
N ASN A 343 -33.62 -24.57 22.68
CA ASN A 343 -34.95 -25.18 22.54
C ASN A 343 -36.04 -24.23 21.99
N THR A 344 -35.67 -23.17 21.26
CA THR A 344 -36.61 -22.24 20.64
C THR A 344 -37.08 -22.78 19.30
N THR A 345 -38.39 -22.76 19.07
CA THR A 345 -39.03 -23.09 17.79
C THR A 345 -39.11 -21.86 16.88
N ASP A 346 -39.36 -20.69 17.46
CA ASP A 346 -39.43 -19.40 16.76
C ASP A 346 -38.99 -18.26 17.68
N GLY A 347 -38.74 -17.09 17.10
CA GLY A 347 -38.43 -15.86 17.81
C GLY A 347 -37.07 -15.28 17.49
N THR A 348 -36.89 -14.05 17.96
CA THR A 348 -35.69 -13.26 17.80
C THR A 348 -35.21 -12.78 19.17
N VAL A 349 -33.91 -12.87 19.38
CA VAL A 349 -33.24 -12.36 20.57
C VAL A 349 -32.35 -11.20 20.15
N TYR A 350 -32.49 -10.09 20.85
CA TYR A 350 -31.64 -8.92 20.70
C TYR A 350 -30.73 -8.77 21.92
N PHE A 351 -29.51 -8.29 21.72
CA PHE A 351 -28.58 -8.05 22.83
C PHE A 351 -27.62 -6.89 22.57
N THR A 352 -27.15 -6.25 23.65
CA THR A 352 -26.12 -5.20 23.60
C THR A 352 -25.42 -5.08 24.97
N ASP A 353 -24.41 -4.21 25.08
CA ASP A 353 -23.66 -3.92 26.32
C ASP A 353 -23.13 -5.19 27.01
N VAL A 354 -22.47 -6.04 26.23
CA VAL A 354 -21.83 -7.28 26.67
C VAL A 354 -20.55 -6.94 27.42
N SER A 355 -20.51 -7.19 28.72
CA SER A 355 -19.41 -6.80 29.61
C SER A 355 -18.89 -7.98 30.41
N LEU A 356 -17.58 -8.17 30.45
CA LEU A 356 -16.88 -9.09 31.35
C LEU A 356 -15.79 -8.32 32.09
N ARG A 357 -15.88 -8.25 33.42
CA ARG A 357 -14.93 -7.50 34.26
C ARG A 357 -14.54 -8.27 35.51
N GLU A 358 -13.30 -8.09 35.94
CA GLU A 358 -12.85 -8.55 37.27
C GLU A 358 -13.60 -7.77 38.35
N VAL A 359 -14.09 -8.47 39.37
CA VAL A 359 -14.65 -7.88 40.58
C VAL A 359 -13.49 -7.57 41.52
N ILE A 360 -13.24 -6.29 41.77
CA ILE A 360 -12.16 -5.84 42.66
C ILE A 360 -12.65 -5.91 44.11
N GLU A 361 -13.72 -5.18 44.40
CA GLU A 361 -14.34 -5.13 45.74
C GLU A 361 -15.80 -4.68 45.59
N GLY A 362 -16.76 -5.47 46.08
CA GLY A 362 -18.19 -5.16 45.96
C GLY A 362 -18.62 -4.92 44.51
N ASP A 363 -19.19 -3.75 44.23
CA ASP A 363 -19.58 -3.31 42.87
C ASP A 363 -18.49 -2.48 42.15
N GLN A 364 -17.23 -2.57 42.60
CA GLN A 364 -16.10 -2.00 41.88
C GLN A 364 -15.51 -3.03 40.92
N TYR A 365 -15.48 -2.66 39.64
CA TYR A 365 -15.03 -3.53 38.56
C TYR A 365 -13.73 -3.02 37.94
N GLY A 366 -12.89 -3.95 37.49
CA GLY A 366 -11.72 -3.66 36.66
C GLY A 366 -12.10 -3.17 35.25
N PRO A 367 -11.09 -2.96 34.38
CA PRO A 367 -11.34 -2.58 32.99
C PRO A 367 -12.17 -3.61 32.23
N GLU A 368 -12.82 -3.16 31.16
CA GLU A 368 -13.55 -4.04 30.26
C GLU A 368 -12.61 -5.06 29.59
N LEU A 369 -12.95 -6.34 29.68
CA LEU A 369 -12.18 -7.41 29.07
C LEU A 369 -12.73 -7.82 27.69
N VAL A 370 -14.00 -7.48 27.40
CA VAL A 370 -14.57 -7.63 26.05
C VAL A 370 -14.10 -6.48 25.16
N SER A 371 -13.32 -6.75 24.13
CA SER A 371 -12.79 -5.74 23.18
C SER A 371 -13.86 -4.87 22.48
N ARG A 372 -15.11 -5.33 22.31
CA ARG A 372 -16.22 -4.60 21.69
C ARG A 372 -17.53 -4.91 22.41
N PRO A 373 -17.78 -4.27 23.55
CA PRO A 373 -18.92 -4.58 24.40
C PRO A 373 -20.27 -4.10 23.82
N ASN A 374 -20.26 -3.09 22.95
CA ASN A 374 -21.47 -2.44 22.42
C ASN A 374 -21.43 -2.36 20.88
N PHE A 375 -22.59 -2.53 20.24
CA PHE A 375 -22.77 -2.50 18.78
C PHE A 375 -22.72 -1.09 18.16
N ASP A 376 -22.89 -0.03 18.94
CA ASP A 376 -22.61 1.36 18.58
C ASP A 376 -21.09 1.61 18.57
N ALA A 377 -20.40 0.86 17.72
CA ALA A 377 -18.95 0.83 17.56
C ALA A 377 -18.32 2.16 17.10
N TYR A 378 -19.14 3.17 16.78
CA TYR A 378 -18.71 4.53 16.48
C TYR A 378 -18.55 5.39 17.76
N LYS A 379 -18.98 4.90 18.94
CA LYS A 379 -18.88 5.61 20.22
C LYS A 379 -17.54 5.42 20.94
N TYR A 380 -16.73 4.42 20.57
CA TYR A 380 -15.50 4.10 21.28
C TYR A 380 -14.45 3.45 20.37
N VAL A 381 -13.20 3.44 20.82
CA VAL A 381 -12.12 2.67 20.21
C VAL A 381 -11.81 1.46 21.07
N SER A 382 -11.74 0.27 20.45
CA SER A 382 -11.34 -0.96 21.14
C SER A 382 -9.89 -0.86 21.60
N GLN A 383 -9.67 -0.78 22.92
CA GLN A 383 -8.31 -0.54 23.44
C GLN A 383 -7.35 -1.70 23.25
N VAL A 384 -7.82 -2.95 23.35
CA VAL A 384 -6.97 -4.12 23.10
C VAL A 384 -6.64 -4.26 21.61
N GLU A 385 -7.57 -3.98 20.70
CA GLU A 385 -7.28 -4.00 19.26
C GLU A 385 -6.35 -2.84 18.87
N ALA A 386 -6.52 -1.67 19.47
CA ALA A 386 -5.61 -0.55 19.28
C ALA A 386 -4.21 -0.82 19.88
N TRP A 387 -4.11 -1.59 20.96
CA TRP A 387 -2.82 -2.06 21.47
C TRP A 387 -2.17 -3.06 20.50
N LYS A 388 -2.94 -3.97 19.89
CA LYS A 388 -2.41 -4.88 18.85
C LYS A 388 -1.92 -4.12 17.62
N ALA A 389 -2.61 -3.04 17.23
CA ALA A 389 -2.15 -2.15 16.16
C ALA A 389 -0.86 -1.39 16.54
N ASP A 390 -0.71 -0.95 17.79
CA ASP A 390 0.58 -0.43 18.30
C ASP A 390 1.69 -1.48 18.16
N HIS A 391 1.44 -2.72 18.61
CA HIS A 391 2.39 -3.83 18.50
C HIS A 391 2.78 -4.10 17.05
N GLN A 392 1.80 -4.15 16.15
CA GLN A 392 2.02 -4.34 14.71
C GLN A 392 2.92 -3.25 14.11
N LEU A 393 2.63 -1.99 14.45
CA LEU A 393 3.35 -0.84 13.93
C LEU A 393 4.80 -0.79 14.43
N GLU A 394 5.00 -0.97 15.74
CA GLU A 394 6.33 -0.94 16.38
C GLU A 394 7.18 -2.16 15.97
N LEU A 395 6.57 -3.35 15.86
CA LEU A 395 7.23 -4.54 15.32
C LEU A 395 7.68 -4.28 13.88
N ALA A 396 6.78 -3.79 13.01
CA ALA A 396 7.12 -3.47 11.63
C ALA A 396 8.27 -2.44 11.55
N LYS A 397 8.23 -1.39 12.40
CA LYS A 397 9.29 -0.36 12.49
C LYS A 397 10.62 -0.99 12.84
N SER A 398 10.66 -1.84 13.87
CA SER A 398 11.89 -2.51 14.33
C SER A 398 12.51 -3.44 13.28
N LEU A 399 11.68 -3.92 12.34
CA LEU A 399 12.05 -4.84 11.28
C LEU A 399 12.30 -4.15 9.92
N GLY A 400 12.16 -2.82 9.84
CA GLY A 400 12.32 -2.07 8.59
C GLY A 400 11.19 -2.32 7.58
N ILE A 401 10.00 -2.68 8.05
CA ILE A 401 8.80 -2.91 7.24
C ILE A 401 7.91 -1.66 7.30
N TYR A 402 7.50 -1.18 6.12
CA TYR A 402 6.50 -0.14 5.97
C TYR A 402 5.08 -0.73 5.94
N LEU A 403 4.11 -0.02 6.52
CA LEU A 403 2.70 -0.42 6.53
C LEU A 403 1.85 0.49 5.62
N LYS A 404 1.11 -0.10 4.69
CA LYS A 404 -0.05 0.51 4.01
C LYS A 404 -1.30 0.07 4.75
N ILE A 405 -2.06 1.00 5.32
CA ILE A 405 -3.11 0.71 6.30
C ILE A 405 -4.48 1.08 5.72
N CYS A 406 -5.36 0.09 5.56
CA CYS A 406 -6.74 0.30 5.17
C CYS A 406 -7.60 0.67 6.39
N LEU A 407 -8.28 1.82 6.30
CA LEU A 407 -9.08 2.42 7.37
C LEU A 407 -10.59 2.43 7.10
N GLN A 408 -11.07 1.86 5.99
CA GLN A 408 -12.50 1.66 5.77
C GLN A 408 -12.74 0.60 4.69
N GLU A 409 -13.94 0.06 4.68
CA GLU A 409 -14.39 -0.91 3.67
C GLU A 409 -15.77 -0.48 3.17
N LYS A 410 -16.04 -0.68 1.87
CA LYS A 410 -17.42 -0.57 1.36
C LYS A 410 -18.33 -1.55 2.12
N GLN A 411 -19.61 -1.22 2.19
CA GLN A 411 -20.63 -2.01 2.88
C GLN A 411 -20.46 -2.10 4.41
N ASP A 412 -19.71 -1.19 5.05
CA ASP A 412 -19.61 -1.11 6.53
C ASP A 412 -21.00 -1.18 7.17
N LYS A 413 -21.16 -2.11 8.12
CA LYS A 413 -22.46 -2.47 8.70
C LYS A 413 -22.98 -1.47 9.73
N ILE A 414 -22.13 -0.56 10.22
CA ILE A 414 -22.50 0.52 11.15
C ILE A 414 -22.65 1.82 10.38
N PHE A 415 -21.59 2.31 9.73
CA PHE A 415 -21.64 3.58 8.99
C PHE A 415 -22.66 3.53 7.86
N GLY A 416 -22.83 2.37 7.22
CA GLY A 416 -23.84 2.19 6.20
C GLY A 416 -25.28 2.39 6.70
N ARG A 417 -25.53 2.25 8.02
CA ARG A 417 -26.88 2.31 8.62
C ARG A 417 -27.17 3.58 9.39
N ILE A 418 -26.16 4.38 9.73
CA ILE A 418 -26.37 5.71 10.30
C ILE A 418 -26.85 6.62 9.18
N GLN A 419 -28.01 7.25 9.37
CA GLN A 419 -28.59 8.18 8.39
C GLN A 419 -28.02 9.59 8.58
N ALA A 420 -28.35 10.49 7.65
CA ALA A 420 -27.83 11.86 7.64
C ALA A 420 -28.12 12.64 8.93
N ASP A 421 -29.26 12.36 9.57
CA ASP A 421 -29.73 12.96 10.82
C ASP A 421 -29.29 12.20 12.08
N GLY A 422 -28.37 11.24 11.95
CA GLY A 422 -27.85 10.43 13.05
C GLY A 422 -28.76 9.31 13.53
N THR A 423 -29.94 9.12 12.94
CA THR A 423 -30.81 7.99 13.25
C THR A 423 -30.32 6.70 12.59
N ALA A 424 -30.85 5.55 13.03
CA ALA A 424 -30.56 4.27 12.40
C ALA A 424 -31.55 3.98 11.26
N GLY A 425 -31.09 3.36 10.17
CA GLY A 425 -31.93 3.04 9.02
C GLY A 425 -31.36 1.94 8.11
N GLY A 426 -31.80 1.96 6.86
CA GLY A 426 -31.34 1.02 5.84
C GLY A 426 -29.84 1.16 5.56
N GLN A 427 -29.20 0.04 5.21
CA GLN A 427 -27.77 0.01 4.88
C GLN A 427 -27.54 0.55 3.46
N SER A 428 -26.61 1.49 3.30
CA SER A 428 -26.21 2.06 2.01
C SER A 428 -24.74 2.50 2.03
N ASP A 429 -24.03 2.25 0.93
CA ASP A 429 -22.67 2.78 0.74
C ASP A 429 -22.65 4.31 0.65
N GLY A 430 -23.78 4.95 0.31
CA GLY A 430 -23.90 6.42 0.39
C GLY A 430 -23.67 6.96 1.81
N ASN A 431 -24.03 6.20 2.84
CA ASN A 431 -23.81 6.57 4.24
C ASN A 431 -22.38 6.28 4.71
N VAL A 432 -21.70 5.31 4.06
CA VAL A 432 -20.26 5.04 4.22
C VAL A 432 -19.44 6.16 3.59
N TYR A 433 -19.86 6.63 2.41
CA TYR A 433 -19.31 7.78 1.67
C TYR A 433 -19.99 9.10 2.07
N ALA A 434 -20.23 9.29 3.36
CA ALA A 434 -21.00 10.38 3.93
C ALA A 434 -20.59 11.78 3.45
N SER A 435 -21.54 12.66 3.13
CA SER A 435 -21.24 14.08 2.85
C SER A 435 -20.74 14.82 4.10
N ASN A 436 -20.19 16.03 3.94
CA ASN A 436 -19.65 16.81 5.05
C ASN A 436 -20.67 17.20 6.14
N THR A 437 -21.97 17.22 5.81
CA THR A 437 -23.06 17.55 6.75
C THR A 437 -23.73 16.32 7.37
N HIS A 438 -23.30 15.12 7.01
CA HIS A 438 -23.91 13.86 7.43
C HIS A 438 -23.33 13.41 8.78
N ALA A 439 -24.16 12.86 9.68
CA ALA A 439 -23.72 12.41 11.01
C ALA A 439 -22.52 11.43 10.98
N SER A 440 -22.56 10.39 10.12
CA SER A 440 -21.42 9.47 9.90
C SER A 440 -20.08 10.16 9.63
N ARG A 441 -20.05 11.30 8.91
CA ARG A 441 -18.80 12.02 8.62
C ARG A 441 -18.15 12.56 9.90
N THR A 442 -18.95 13.04 10.84
CA THR A 442 -18.44 13.53 12.14
C THR A 442 -17.77 12.41 12.91
N TYR A 443 -18.40 11.23 12.99
CA TYR A 443 -17.80 10.07 13.66
C TYR A 443 -16.52 9.59 12.95
N GLN A 444 -16.49 9.60 11.61
CA GLN A 444 -15.29 9.30 10.85
C GLN A 444 -14.16 10.29 11.16
N GLN A 445 -14.43 11.60 11.20
CA GLN A 445 -13.43 12.61 11.56
C GLN A 445 -12.90 12.45 12.98
N TYR A 446 -13.74 12.07 13.94
CA TYR A 446 -13.30 11.76 15.30
C TYR A 446 -12.33 10.58 15.31
N PHE A 447 -12.62 9.55 14.52
CA PHE A 447 -11.70 8.42 14.35
C PHE A 447 -10.41 8.80 13.61
N TRP A 448 -10.49 9.63 12.57
CA TRP A 448 -9.29 10.10 11.87
C TRP A 448 -8.38 10.92 12.79
N ARG A 449 -8.96 11.79 13.65
CA ARG A 449 -8.21 12.47 14.73
C ARG A 449 -7.51 11.46 15.63
N TYR A 450 -8.18 10.37 16.00
CA TYR A 450 -7.61 9.31 16.82
C TYR A 450 -6.44 8.60 16.12
N ILE A 451 -6.55 8.34 14.81
CA ILE A 451 -5.46 7.76 14.00
C ILE A 451 -4.24 8.69 14.00
N ILE A 452 -4.44 9.99 13.76
CA ILE A 452 -3.36 11.00 13.84
C ILE A 452 -2.74 11.02 15.24
N ALA A 453 -3.57 11.01 16.29
CA ALA A 453 -3.14 11.08 17.69
C ALA A 453 -2.24 9.91 18.09
N ARG A 454 -2.67 8.67 17.77
CA ARG A 454 -2.03 7.44 18.27
C ARG A 454 -0.92 6.94 17.36
N TYR A 455 -1.06 7.07 16.04
CA TYR A 455 -0.18 6.43 15.06
C TYR A 455 0.58 7.40 14.15
N GLY A 456 0.19 8.68 14.09
CA GLY A 456 0.80 9.66 13.18
C GLY A 456 2.28 10.00 13.42
N TYR A 457 2.84 9.55 14.55
CA TYR A 457 4.25 9.69 14.87
C TYR A 457 5.15 8.76 14.00
N ALA A 458 4.59 7.67 13.45
CA ALA A 458 5.39 6.58 12.93
C ALA A 458 5.88 6.83 11.51
N THR A 459 7.21 6.80 11.33
CA THR A 459 7.88 7.01 10.04
C THR A 459 7.81 5.82 9.10
N ASN A 460 7.47 4.63 9.62
CA ASN A 460 7.29 3.41 8.85
C ASN A 460 5.83 3.20 8.38
N ILE A 461 4.98 4.22 8.44
CA ILE A 461 3.71 4.19 7.71
C ILE A 461 4.00 4.62 6.28
N HIS A 462 3.75 3.72 5.32
CA HIS A 462 3.77 4.07 3.91
C HIS A 462 2.60 5.00 3.60
N SER A 463 1.38 4.57 3.91
CA SER A 463 0.17 5.36 3.63
C SER A 463 -1.05 4.89 4.42
N PHE A 464 -2.03 5.78 4.53
CA PHE A 464 -3.40 5.45 4.91
C PHE A 464 -4.29 5.37 3.67
N GLU A 465 -4.98 4.24 3.53
CA GLU A 465 -5.97 4.01 2.48
C GLU A 465 -7.37 4.24 3.07
N PHE A 466 -8.10 5.20 2.50
CA PHE A 466 -9.46 5.56 2.94
C PHE A 466 -10.38 4.35 2.89
N CYS A 467 -10.60 3.79 1.70
CA CYS A 467 -11.51 2.68 1.49
C CYS A 467 -10.85 1.61 0.63
N ASN A 468 -10.95 0.35 1.07
CA ASN A 468 -10.68 -0.77 0.19
C ASN A 468 -11.77 -0.92 -0.84
N GLU A 469 -11.37 -1.04 -2.11
CA GLU A 469 -12.26 -1.36 -3.21
C GLU A 469 -13.53 -0.49 -3.15
N GLY A 470 -13.34 0.82 -3.14
CA GLY A 470 -14.45 1.76 -3.26
C GLY A 470 -14.96 1.85 -4.70
N ASP A 471 -16.12 2.45 -4.87
CA ASP A 471 -16.80 2.52 -6.16
C ASP A 471 -16.11 3.50 -7.12
N PRO A 472 -15.63 3.04 -8.30
CA PRO A 472 -14.95 3.87 -9.28
C PRO A 472 -15.87 4.78 -10.08
N PHE A 473 -17.19 4.77 -9.84
CA PHE A 473 -18.14 5.65 -10.52
C PHE A 473 -19.05 6.43 -9.56
N ASN A 474 -18.72 6.41 -8.26
CA ASN A 474 -19.51 7.07 -7.24
C ASN A 474 -18.87 8.39 -6.81
N GLY A 475 -19.48 9.51 -7.20
CA GLY A 475 -19.03 10.85 -6.79
C GLY A 475 -19.01 11.05 -5.26
N ASN A 476 -19.83 10.32 -4.50
CA ASN A 476 -19.76 10.38 -3.03
C ASN A 476 -18.48 9.72 -2.51
N HIS A 477 -18.03 8.61 -3.13
CA HIS A 477 -16.76 7.99 -2.77
C HIS A 477 -15.59 8.96 -3.02
N TYR A 478 -15.59 9.66 -4.16
CA TYR A 478 -14.59 10.68 -4.47
C TYR A 478 -14.55 11.79 -3.42
N ASN A 479 -15.72 12.34 -3.10
CA ASN A 479 -15.85 13.40 -2.10
C ASN A 479 -15.39 12.92 -0.72
N ALA A 480 -15.70 11.66 -0.36
CA ALA A 480 -15.30 11.07 0.90
C ALA A 480 -13.79 10.84 1.01
N ALA A 481 -13.16 10.34 -0.06
CA ALA A 481 -11.72 10.14 -0.13
C ALA A 481 -10.97 11.47 -0.09
N ASN A 482 -11.44 12.49 -0.80
CA ASN A 482 -10.86 13.84 -0.74
C ASN A 482 -11.05 14.47 0.65
N ALA A 483 -12.22 14.35 1.25
CA ALA A 483 -12.45 14.86 2.61
C ALA A 483 -11.53 14.17 3.64
N PHE A 484 -11.23 12.88 3.46
CA PHE A 484 -10.25 12.17 4.28
C PHE A 484 -8.83 12.70 4.06
N ALA A 485 -8.39 12.81 2.80
CA ALA A 485 -7.08 13.35 2.46
C ALA A 485 -6.90 14.77 3.00
N ASP A 486 -7.85 15.67 2.74
CA ASP A 486 -7.86 17.05 3.23
C ASP A 486 -7.78 17.10 4.75
N TYR A 487 -8.58 16.28 5.45
CA TYR A 487 -8.57 16.22 6.91
C TYR A 487 -7.20 15.79 7.44
N MET A 488 -6.63 14.71 6.88
CA MET A 488 -5.33 14.20 7.29
C MET A 488 -4.22 15.21 7.01
N HIS A 489 -4.21 15.84 5.84
CA HIS A 489 -3.21 16.83 5.45
C HIS A 489 -3.29 18.11 6.30
N GLN A 490 -4.50 18.52 6.70
CA GLN A 490 -4.70 19.70 7.55
C GLN A 490 -4.34 19.47 9.03
N ASN A 491 -4.56 18.25 9.55
CA ASN A 491 -4.48 17.98 10.98
C ASN A 491 -3.27 17.13 11.39
N HIS A 492 -2.57 16.51 10.44
CA HIS A 492 -1.39 15.71 10.72
C HIS A 492 -0.11 16.51 10.49
N PRO A 493 0.79 16.63 11.49
CA PRO A 493 1.94 17.54 11.41
C PRO A 493 2.96 17.19 10.32
N ASN A 494 3.03 15.92 9.91
CA ASN A 494 4.01 15.42 8.95
C ASN A 494 3.44 15.07 7.55
N HIS A 495 2.21 15.46 7.22
CA HIS A 495 1.58 15.25 5.90
C HIS A 495 1.71 13.79 5.36
N PRO A 496 0.93 12.84 5.90
CA PRO A 496 1.07 11.42 5.55
C PRO A 496 0.54 11.16 4.13
N LEU A 497 1.07 10.14 3.45
CA LEU A 497 0.51 9.71 2.17
C LEU A 497 -0.89 9.11 2.35
N ILE A 498 -1.83 9.59 1.54
CA ILE A 498 -3.23 9.19 1.52
C ILE A 498 -3.60 8.63 0.15
N THR A 499 -4.37 7.54 0.16
CA THR A 499 -4.99 7.02 -1.08
C THR A 499 -6.39 6.47 -0.81
N THR A 500 -7.04 6.00 -1.87
CA THR A 500 -8.20 5.09 -1.82
C THR A 500 -8.05 4.11 -2.98
N SER A 501 -8.46 2.87 -2.78
CA SER A 501 -8.42 1.87 -3.85
C SER A 501 -9.77 1.70 -4.51
N PHE A 502 -9.75 1.26 -5.77
CA PHE A 502 -10.92 0.97 -6.57
C PHE A 502 -10.91 -0.50 -6.96
N TRP A 503 -12.07 -1.15 -6.97
CA TRP A 503 -12.15 -2.59 -7.23
C TRP A 503 -11.76 -3.02 -8.65
N HIS A 504 -11.61 -2.05 -9.56
CA HIS A 504 -11.12 -2.37 -10.90
C HIS A 504 -10.62 -1.17 -11.74
N SER A 505 -11.03 0.09 -11.55
CA SER A 505 -10.74 1.19 -12.51
C SER A 505 -9.87 2.33 -11.96
N ILE A 506 -9.29 3.12 -12.88
CA ILE A 506 -8.59 4.38 -12.59
C ILE A 506 -9.50 5.56 -13.01
N PRO A 507 -10.40 6.04 -12.14
CA PRO A 507 -11.30 7.15 -12.49
C PRO A 507 -10.54 8.48 -12.56
N MET A 508 -10.18 8.91 -13.76
CA MET A 508 -9.37 10.12 -13.95
C MET A 508 -10.07 11.42 -13.55
N ASP A 509 -11.39 11.46 -13.57
CA ASP A 509 -12.15 12.62 -13.10
C ASP A 509 -11.92 12.86 -11.59
N PHE A 510 -11.71 11.78 -10.83
CA PHE A 510 -11.27 11.86 -9.45
C PHE A 510 -9.78 12.22 -9.36
N TRP A 511 -8.90 11.42 -9.96
CA TRP A 511 -7.46 11.53 -9.73
C TRP A 511 -6.84 12.87 -10.14
N LYS A 512 -7.36 13.51 -11.21
CA LYS A 512 -6.92 14.84 -11.68
C LYS A 512 -7.14 15.96 -10.66
N THR A 513 -8.16 15.84 -9.82
CA THR A 513 -8.58 16.89 -8.87
C THR A 513 -8.46 16.46 -7.42
N SER A 514 -8.10 15.20 -7.18
CA SER A 514 -8.07 14.61 -5.85
C SER A 514 -6.93 15.15 -5.00
N SER A 515 -7.18 15.28 -3.70
CA SER A 515 -6.17 15.54 -2.66
C SER A 515 -5.39 14.27 -2.26
N CYS A 516 -5.78 13.07 -2.72
CA CYS A 516 -5.01 11.85 -2.49
C CYS A 516 -3.68 11.88 -3.25
N ASP A 517 -2.64 11.28 -2.67
CA ASP A 517 -1.25 11.45 -3.08
C ASP A 517 -0.81 10.50 -4.20
N TYR A 518 -1.44 9.33 -4.35
CA TYR A 518 -1.06 8.34 -5.37
C TYR A 518 -2.24 7.45 -5.82
N ILE A 519 -2.16 6.96 -7.06
CA ILE A 519 -3.15 6.06 -7.69
C ILE A 519 -2.98 4.64 -7.15
N ASP A 520 -4.08 3.98 -6.80
CA ASP A 520 -4.08 2.63 -6.25
C ASP A 520 -5.07 1.73 -7.00
N LEU A 521 -4.53 0.87 -7.88
CA LEU A 521 -5.31 -0.04 -8.73
C LEU A 521 -5.36 -1.45 -8.13
N HIS A 522 -6.54 -2.02 -8.01
CA HIS A 522 -6.72 -3.45 -7.76
C HIS A 522 -7.07 -4.15 -9.08
N GLU A 523 -6.22 -5.06 -9.53
CA GLU A 523 -6.47 -5.83 -10.75
C GLU A 523 -5.78 -7.19 -10.68
N TYR A 524 -6.45 -8.23 -11.19
CA TYR A 524 -6.02 -9.60 -11.04
C TYR A 524 -5.90 -10.26 -12.40
N ILE A 525 -4.78 -10.93 -12.64
CA ILE A 525 -4.44 -11.53 -13.93
C ILE A 525 -5.09 -12.92 -14.04
N GLY A 526 -5.49 -13.36 -15.23
CA GLY A 526 -6.01 -14.70 -15.48
C GLY A 526 -7.52 -14.74 -15.73
N PRO A 527 -8.10 -15.93 -15.97
CA PRO A 527 -9.48 -16.07 -16.43
C PRO A 527 -10.50 -15.55 -15.42
N ASN A 528 -11.62 -15.03 -15.94
CA ASN A 528 -12.69 -14.53 -15.09
C ASN A 528 -13.44 -15.70 -14.42
N ILE A 529 -13.30 -15.79 -13.09
CA ILE A 529 -13.97 -16.78 -12.26
C ILE A 529 -15.39 -16.37 -11.83
N ASP A 530 -15.78 -15.10 -12.02
CA ASP A 530 -17.10 -14.56 -11.68
C ASP A 530 -17.66 -13.75 -12.84
N ARG A 531 -18.58 -14.38 -13.58
CA ARG A 531 -19.26 -13.78 -14.74
C ARG A 531 -19.98 -12.47 -14.39
N ASN A 532 -20.40 -12.23 -13.14
CA ASN A 532 -21.24 -11.08 -12.81
C ASN A 532 -20.48 -9.87 -12.25
N LYS A 533 -19.15 -9.91 -12.20
CA LYS A 533 -18.33 -8.77 -11.78
C LYS A 533 -17.65 -8.19 -13.00
N SER A 534 -18.03 -6.95 -13.37
CA SER A 534 -17.21 -6.16 -14.29
C SER A 534 -15.89 -5.82 -13.61
N HIS A 535 -14.78 -5.99 -14.30
CA HIS A 535 -13.42 -5.86 -13.81
C HIS A 535 -12.62 -5.06 -14.85
N GLY A 536 -12.61 -3.73 -14.71
CA GLY A 536 -11.39 -2.90 -14.84
C GLY A 536 -10.78 -2.74 -16.21
N PRO A 537 -9.73 -1.90 -16.35
CA PRO A 537 -8.90 -1.79 -17.54
C PRO A 537 -8.02 -3.04 -17.65
N ARG A 538 -8.66 -4.21 -17.72
CA ARG A 538 -8.02 -5.50 -17.93
C ARG A 538 -7.30 -5.47 -19.25
N ILE A 539 -5.99 -5.66 -19.20
CA ILE A 539 -5.20 -5.97 -20.37
C ILE A 539 -5.31 -7.47 -20.54
N TYR A 540 -6.11 -7.93 -21.50
CA TYR A 540 -6.22 -9.37 -21.78
C TYR A 540 -4.92 -9.88 -22.40
N ALA A 541 -4.55 -11.12 -22.10
CA ALA A 541 -3.60 -11.80 -22.96
C ALA A 541 -4.25 -12.10 -24.32
N TRP A 542 -3.44 -11.94 -25.36
CA TRP A 542 -3.62 -12.42 -26.71
C TRP A 542 -4.24 -13.84 -26.83
N ALA A 543 -4.04 -14.72 -25.84
CA ALA A 543 -4.55 -16.09 -25.80
C ALA A 543 -5.58 -16.40 -24.67
N ASP A 544 -6.16 -15.38 -24.00
CA ASP A 544 -7.30 -15.56 -23.09
C ASP A 544 -8.65 -15.77 -23.83
N ALA A 545 -8.66 -15.52 -25.14
CA ALA A 545 -9.85 -15.61 -26.00
C ALA A 545 -10.42 -17.03 -26.19
N ASP A 546 -9.75 -18.06 -25.66
CA ASP A 546 -10.11 -19.48 -25.86
C ASP A 546 -11.01 -20.05 -24.74
N THR A 547 -11.47 -19.23 -23.78
CA THR A 547 -12.34 -19.69 -22.69
C THR A 547 -13.67 -18.94 -22.66
N ASN A 548 -14.75 -19.62 -23.08
CA ASN A 548 -16.15 -19.16 -23.05
C ASN A 548 -16.60 -18.58 -21.68
N ALA A 549 -16.41 -17.27 -21.47
CA ALA A 549 -16.90 -16.54 -20.29
C ALA A 549 -17.79 -15.35 -20.73
N SER A 550 -19.10 -15.51 -20.57
CA SER A 550 -20.13 -14.80 -21.32
C SER A 550 -20.67 -13.49 -20.72
N ASN A 551 -20.05 -12.87 -19.71
CA ASN A 551 -20.65 -11.68 -19.07
C ASN A 551 -19.67 -10.50 -18.87
N GLU A 552 -18.52 -10.51 -19.53
CA GLU A 552 -17.80 -9.28 -19.88
C GLU A 552 -17.56 -9.38 -21.38
N SER A 553 -18.33 -8.64 -22.15
CA SER A 553 -18.34 -8.57 -23.62
C SER A 553 -17.05 -7.98 -24.19
N ALA A 554 -15.89 -8.57 -23.87
CA ALA A 554 -14.85 -8.69 -24.87
C ALA A 554 -15.46 -9.57 -25.96
N TYR A 555 -16.07 -8.93 -26.95
CA TYR A 555 -16.76 -9.54 -28.08
C TYR A 555 -15.79 -10.51 -28.80
N LEU A 556 -15.74 -11.74 -28.29
CA LEU A 556 -15.66 -12.94 -29.10
C LEU A 556 -16.78 -12.85 -30.15
N PRO A 557 -16.57 -13.43 -31.34
CA PRO A 557 -17.48 -13.34 -32.47
C PRO A 557 -18.95 -13.32 -32.00
N ARG A 558 -19.64 -12.19 -32.18
CA ARG A 558 -21.08 -12.05 -31.88
C ARG A 558 -21.76 -13.28 -32.49
N GLU A 559 -22.66 -13.98 -31.80
CA GLU A 559 -23.39 -15.10 -32.42
C GLU A 559 -23.92 -14.64 -33.81
N GLY A 560 -23.31 -15.15 -34.88
CA GLY A 560 -23.53 -14.70 -36.27
C GLY A 560 -22.37 -13.99 -37.00
N THR A 561 -21.21 -13.69 -36.39
CA THR A 561 -20.01 -13.21 -37.12
C THR A 561 -19.31 -14.36 -37.82
N GLN A 562 -19.02 -14.19 -39.10
CA GLN A 562 -18.48 -15.23 -39.96
C GLN A 562 -16.96 -15.07 -40.16
N GLY A 563 -16.14 -15.38 -39.15
CA GLY A 563 -14.68 -15.38 -39.27
C GLY A 563 -13.94 -16.01 -38.09
N GLU A 564 -12.62 -16.21 -38.23
CA GLU A 564 -11.69 -16.84 -37.28
C GLU A 564 -10.46 -15.96 -37.00
N PHE A 565 -9.80 -16.18 -35.86
CA PHE A 565 -8.49 -15.59 -35.56
C PHE A 565 -7.52 -16.65 -35.04
N ALA A 566 -6.22 -16.43 -35.22
CA ALA A 566 -5.16 -17.30 -34.69
C ALA A 566 -3.82 -16.56 -34.61
N PHE A 567 -2.87 -17.09 -33.84
CA PHE A 567 -1.46 -16.76 -34.02
C PHE A 567 -0.88 -17.60 -35.15
N ASP A 568 -0.15 -16.98 -36.07
CA ASP A 568 0.43 -17.63 -37.23
C ASP A 568 1.96 -17.54 -37.17
N SER A 569 2.60 -18.69 -36.94
CA SER A 569 4.06 -18.84 -36.95
C SER A 569 4.63 -19.19 -38.32
N THR A 570 3.80 -19.19 -39.36
CA THR A 570 4.21 -19.42 -40.76
C THR A 570 4.22 -18.15 -41.60
N GLN A 571 3.48 -17.13 -41.17
CA GLN A 571 3.46 -15.80 -41.76
C GLN A 571 3.65 -14.80 -40.64
N PHE A 572 4.81 -14.14 -40.58
CA PHE A 572 5.13 -13.09 -39.61
C PHE A 572 6.11 -12.11 -40.25
N HIS A 573 6.16 -10.87 -39.75
CA HIS A 573 7.08 -9.85 -40.23
C HIS A 573 8.41 -9.94 -39.47
N SER A 574 8.34 -10.02 -38.15
CA SER A 574 9.51 -10.10 -37.28
C SER A 574 9.38 -11.28 -36.30
N ASP A 575 10.49 -11.64 -35.66
CA ASP A 575 10.53 -12.62 -34.58
C ASP A 575 9.95 -14.01 -34.88
N SER A 576 8.79 -14.41 -34.35
CA SER A 576 8.30 -15.79 -34.45
C SER A 576 6.83 -16.00 -34.77
N LYS A 577 5.94 -15.01 -34.58
CA LYS A 577 4.51 -15.15 -34.90
C LYS A 577 3.85 -13.80 -35.16
N SER A 578 2.81 -13.81 -35.99
CA SER A 578 1.91 -12.66 -36.15
C SER A 578 0.48 -13.00 -35.75
N PHE A 579 -0.38 -11.98 -35.64
CA PHE A 579 -1.80 -12.16 -35.42
C PHE A 579 -2.54 -12.25 -36.75
N LYS A 580 -3.22 -13.38 -36.98
CA LYS A 580 -4.00 -13.68 -38.19
C LYS A 580 -5.50 -13.55 -37.93
N LEU A 581 -6.18 -12.89 -38.85
CA LEU A 581 -7.63 -12.75 -38.92
C LEU A 581 -8.12 -13.26 -40.26
N THR A 582 -9.08 -14.18 -40.25
CA THR A 582 -9.75 -14.70 -41.45
C THR A 582 -11.22 -14.32 -41.38
N ALA A 583 -11.71 -13.63 -42.40
CA ALA A 583 -13.13 -13.31 -42.54
C ALA A 583 -13.73 -14.16 -43.66
N TYR A 584 -14.82 -14.89 -43.39
CA TYR A 584 -15.45 -15.82 -44.33
C TYR A 584 -16.36 -15.13 -45.36
N ALA A 585 -16.49 -15.76 -46.52
CA ALA A 585 -17.42 -15.34 -47.57
C ALA A 585 -18.89 -15.46 -47.08
N GLY A 586 -19.72 -14.46 -47.40
CA GLY A 586 -21.14 -14.42 -47.01
C GLY A 586 -21.44 -13.68 -45.69
N SER A 587 -20.45 -13.00 -45.09
CA SER A 587 -20.46 -12.38 -43.75
C SER A 587 -21.43 -11.21 -43.52
N GLY A 588 -22.42 -11.03 -44.40
CA GLY A 588 -23.29 -9.86 -44.40
C GLY A 588 -22.50 -8.56 -44.60
N THR A 589 -23.07 -7.42 -44.24
CA THR A 589 -22.38 -6.12 -44.28
C THR A 589 -21.31 -5.95 -43.19
N ASP A 590 -21.22 -6.88 -42.24
CA ASP A 590 -20.58 -6.63 -40.95
C ASP A 590 -19.16 -7.21 -40.83
N GLY A 591 -18.79 -8.19 -41.68
CA GLY A 591 -17.45 -8.78 -41.69
C GLY A 591 -17.09 -9.52 -40.39
N ALA A 592 -15.81 -9.86 -40.19
CA ALA A 592 -15.31 -10.44 -38.94
C ALA A 592 -14.72 -9.34 -38.03
N VAL A 593 -15.35 -9.12 -36.88
CA VAL A 593 -14.93 -8.06 -35.96
C VAL A 593 -14.34 -8.69 -34.71
N PHE A 594 -13.09 -8.36 -34.40
CA PHE A 594 -12.35 -8.95 -33.28
C PHE A 594 -11.99 -7.88 -32.27
N TYR A 595 -12.66 -7.91 -31.12
CA TYR A 595 -12.44 -6.89 -30.11
C TYR A 595 -11.32 -7.36 -29.21
N LEU A 596 -10.11 -6.85 -29.46
CA LEU A 596 -8.93 -7.08 -28.65
C LEU A 596 -8.81 -5.90 -27.68
N PRO A 597 -9.15 -6.03 -26.40
CA PRO A 597 -9.16 -4.89 -25.50
C PRO A 597 -7.73 -4.64 -25.01
N TYR A 598 -7.01 -3.73 -25.68
CA TYR A 598 -5.77 -3.17 -25.15
C TYR A 598 -6.04 -1.76 -24.63
N HIS A 599 -5.96 -1.60 -23.31
CA HIS A 599 -6.32 -0.37 -22.62
C HIS A 599 -5.07 0.42 -22.26
N VAL A 600 -5.08 1.71 -22.59
CA VAL A 600 -4.03 2.66 -22.20
C VAL A 600 -4.65 4.00 -21.83
N GLY A 601 -4.02 4.68 -20.87
CA GLY A 601 -4.34 6.07 -20.57
C GLY A 601 -3.87 6.99 -21.68
N VAL A 602 -4.67 7.99 -22.01
CA VAL A 602 -4.37 9.02 -23.01
C VAL A 602 -4.62 10.42 -22.47
N ASP A 603 -3.95 11.39 -23.08
CA ASP A 603 -4.13 12.82 -22.85
C ASP A 603 -4.78 13.45 -24.10
N PRO A 604 -5.99 14.00 -23.99
CA PRO A 604 -6.71 14.58 -25.13
C PRO A 604 -6.02 15.82 -25.71
N ASN A 605 -5.01 16.38 -25.04
CA ASN A 605 -4.20 17.47 -25.56
C ASN A 605 -2.96 17.00 -26.34
N ARG A 606 -2.74 15.68 -26.44
CA ARG A 606 -1.61 15.08 -27.16
C ARG A 606 -2.07 14.40 -28.43
N THR A 607 -1.11 14.18 -29.32
CA THR A 607 -1.28 13.37 -30.52
C THR A 607 -0.57 12.03 -30.37
N TYR A 608 -1.10 11.04 -31.07
CA TYR A 608 -0.63 9.67 -31.03
C TYR A 608 -0.32 9.15 -32.43
N THR A 609 0.69 8.30 -32.52
CA THR A 609 1.01 7.54 -33.72
C THR A 609 0.67 6.08 -33.50
N LEU A 610 -0.10 5.46 -34.40
CA LEU A 610 -0.25 4.01 -34.48
C LEU A 610 0.62 3.48 -35.63
N LYS A 611 1.53 2.56 -35.32
CA LYS A 611 2.31 1.81 -36.31
C LYS A 611 2.01 0.33 -36.19
N PHE A 612 2.02 -0.37 -37.31
CA PHE A 612 1.94 -1.82 -37.35
C PHE A 612 2.41 -2.31 -38.72
N TRP A 613 2.88 -3.54 -38.78
CA TRP A 613 3.10 -4.24 -40.04
C TRP A 613 1.85 -5.02 -40.43
N ALA A 614 1.53 -4.98 -41.71
CA ALA A 614 0.32 -5.58 -42.25
C ALA A 614 0.62 -6.40 -43.50
N LYS A 615 0.02 -7.58 -43.58
CA LYS A 615 -0.06 -8.41 -44.80
C LYS A 615 -1.51 -8.74 -45.07
N GLY A 616 -1.92 -8.67 -46.33
CA GLY A 616 -3.30 -8.94 -46.72
C GLY A 616 -3.39 -9.95 -47.85
N ASP A 617 -4.37 -10.83 -47.76
CA ASP A 617 -4.79 -11.68 -48.87
C ASP A 617 -6.29 -11.52 -49.09
N ASN A 618 -6.66 -10.95 -50.24
CA ASN A 618 -8.04 -10.77 -50.69
C ASN A 618 -8.91 -9.95 -49.71
N ILE A 619 -8.33 -8.93 -49.09
CA ILE A 619 -9.03 -8.06 -48.13
C ILE A 619 -9.93 -7.04 -48.85
N GLY A 620 -11.21 -6.98 -48.48
CA GLY A 620 -12.23 -6.06 -49.03
C GLY A 620 -12.93 -5.18 -47.99
N TYR A 621 -13.80 -4.24 -48.41
CA TYR A 621 -14.62 -3.41 -47.51
C TYR A 621 -16.11 -3.73 -47.59
N SER A 622 -16.82 -3.47 -46.50
CA SER A 622 -18.22 -3.03 -46.56
C SER A 622 -18.27 -1.50 -46.48
N SER A 623 -19.40 -0.88 -46.85
CA SER A 623 -19.54 0.58 -46.81
C SER A 623 -19.41 1.20 -45.41
N TRP A 624 -19.38 0.38 -44.34
CA TRP A 624 -19.43 0.81 -42.94
C TRP A 624 -18.21 0.43 -42.09
N ARG A 625 -17.36 -0.52 -42.51
CA ARG A 625 -16.15 -0.95 -41.77
C ARG A 625 -14.99 -1.22 -42.72
N ARG A 626 -13.79 -0.76 -42.35
CA ARG A 626 -12.53 -0.93 -43.09
C ARG A 626 -11.54 -1.72 -42.23
N VAL A 627 -10.64 -2.46 -42.87
CA VAL A 627 -9.62 -3.26 -42.19
C VAL A 627 -8.55 -2.38 -41.55
N GLY A 628 -8.12 -2.73 -40.35
CA GLY A 628 -7.17 -1.98 -39.54
C GLY A 628 -7.57 -1.99 -38.08
N PHE A 629 -7.66 -0.82 -37.47
CA PHE A 629 -7.96 -0.67 -36.05
C PHE A 629 -9.11 0.30 -35.82
N ASN A 630 -9.82 0.09 -34.72
CA ASN A 630 -10.68 1.07 -34.07
C ASN A 630 -10.06 1.46 -32.74
N ILE A 631 -9.65 2.71 -32.60
CA ILE A 631 -9.27 3.28 -31.32
C ILE A 631 -10.52 3.89 -30.73
N VAL A 632 -11.07 3.25 -29.70
CA VAL A 632 -12.26 3.69 -29.00
C VAL A 632 -11.85 4.60 -27.84
N TRP A 633 -12.35 5.83 -27.87
CA TRP A 633 -12.12 6.84 -26.83
C TRP A 633 -13.18 6.72 -25.75
N SER A 634 -12.78 6.70 -24.48
CA SER A 634 -13.71 6.63 -23.35
C SER A 634 -13.26 7.43 -22.13
N LYS A 635 -14.22 7.71 -21.23
CA LYS A 635 -13.95 8.37 -19.95
C LYS A 635 -13.35 7.43 -18.89
N ALA A 636 -13.89 6.22 -18.73
CA ALA A 636 -13.49 5.33 -17.64
C ALA A 636 -13.79 3.83 -17.88
N TYR A 637 -13.33 3.30 -19.03
CA TYR A 637 -13.39 1.88 -19.45
C TYR A 637 -14.76 1.34 -19.89
N HIS A 638 -15.90 1.74 -19.32
CA HIS A 638 -17.20 1.09 -19.61
C HIS A 638 -17.79 1.45 -20.99
N GLU A 639 -18.62 0.54 -21.53
CA GLU A 639 -19.36 0.74 -22.80
C GLU A 639 -20.24 2.02 -22.79
N ASN A 640 -20.75 2.41 -21.61
CA ASN A 640 -21.54 3.63 -21.44
C ASN A 640 -20.70 4.93 -21.43
N ASP A 641 -19.36 4.82 -21.39
CA ASP A 641 -18.42 5.94 -21.40
C ASP A 641 -17.82 6.21 -22.79
N PHE A 642 -18.39 5.63 -23.84
CA PHE A 642 -17.97 5.83 -25.22
C PHE A 642 -18.08 7.31 -25.63
N LEU A 643 -16.99 7.86 -26.18
CA LEU A 643 -16.92 9.24 -26.65
C LEU A 643 -16.77 9.35 -28.17
N GLY A 644 -16.29 8.29 -28.83
CA GLY A 644 -16.02 8.30 -30.25
C GLY A 644 -14.95 7.28 -30.63
N TRP A 645 -14.62 7.23 -31.91
CA TRP A 645 -13.56 6.39 -32.44
C TRP A 645 -12.65 7.13 -33.41
N SER A 646 -11.41 6.69 -33.48
CA SER A 646 -10.50 6.95 -34.59
C SER A 646 -10.24 5.62 -35.30
N THR A 647 -10.28 5.62 -36.63
CA THR A 647 -10.22 4.38 -37.41
C THR A 647 -9.00 4.37 -38.33
N PRO A 648 -7.79 4.13 -37.82
CA PRO A 648 -6.62 3.95 -38.68
C PRO A 648 -6.75 2.66 -39.49
N HIS A 649 -6.57 2.74 -40.80
CA HIS A 649 -6.86 1.65 -41.75
C HIS A 649 -5.60 1.09 -42.40
N ALA A 650 -5.62 -0.21 -42.68
CA ALA A 650 -4.64 -0.87 -43.53
C ALA A 650 -5.00 -0.72 -45.03
N PRO A 651 -4.04 -0.91 -45.96
CA PRO A 651 -4.31 -1.01 -47.38
C PRO A 651 -5.28 -2.15 -47.71
N MET A 652 -5.90 -2.08 -48.89
CA MET A 652 -6.83 -3.10 -49.39
C MET A 652 -6.18 -4.05 -50.39
N GLY A 653 -6.83 -5.20 -50.60
CA GLY A 653 -6.45 -6.20 -51.60
C GLY A 653 -5.44 -7.20 -51.07
N THR A 654 -4.72 -7.84 -51.99
CA THR A 654 -3.62 -8.75 -51.68
C THR A 654 -2.31 -7.98 -51.75
N TYR A 655 -1.55 -8.02 -50.66
CA TYR A 655 -0.24 -7.37 -50.54
C TYR A 655 0.61 -8.11 -49.52
N ASP A 656 1.92 -8.08 -49.75
CA ASP A 656 2.88 -8.60 -48.78
C ASP A 656 3.14 -7.58 -47.65
N TRP A 657 3.91 -7.99 -46.65
CA TRP A 657 4.24 -7.18 -45.48
C TRP A 657 4.65 -5.75 -45.84
N GLN A 658 3.90 -4.78 -45.31
CA GLN A 658 4.21 -3.36 -45.40
C GLN A 658 3.90 -2.68 -44.08
N GLN A 659 4.71 -1.68 -43.72
CA GLN A 659 4.47 -0.89 -42.53
C GLN A 659 3.37 0.14 -42.79
N VAL A 660 2.36 0.15 -41.93
CA VAL A 660 1.29 1.14 -41.93
C VAL A 660 1.54 2.10 -40.77
N VAL A 661 1.49 3.40 -41.05
CA VAL A 661 1.75 4.46 -40.06
C VAL A 661 0.64 5.50 -40.13
N HIS A 662 -0.06 5.69 -39.02
CA HIS A 662 -1.05 6.75 -38.84
C HIS A 662 -0.55 7.69 -37.75
N THR A 663 -0.26 8.94 -38.10
CA THR A 663 0.25 9.97 -37.17
C THR A 663 -0.81 11.02 -36.88
N GLY A 664 -0.62 11.82 -35.83
CA GLY A 664 -1.54 12.91 -35.50
C GLY A 664 -2.91 12.44 -35.02
N ILE A 665 -3.03 11.19 -34.55
CA ILE A 665 -4.28 10.66 -34.02
C ILE A 665 -4.60 11.44 -32.75
N THR A 666 -5.72 12.18 -32.79
CA THR A 666 -6.14 13.05 -31.68
C THR A 666 -7.27 12.37 -30.91
N PRO A 667 -7.15 12.20 -29.58
CA PRO A 667 -8.24 11.68 -28.77
C PRO A 667 -9.45 12.62 -28.77
N HIS A 668 -10.64 12.08 -28.47
CA HIS A 668 -11.79 12.94 -28.14
C HIS A 668 -11.44 13.85 -26.95
N ALA A 669 -11.96 15.09 -26.92
CA ALA A 669 -11.58 16.11 -25.92
C ALA A 669 -11.73 15.65 -24.45
N ASP A 670 -12.74 14.82 -24.18
CA ASP A 670 -13.02 14.26 -22.85
C ASP A 670 -12.38 12.88 -22.59
N ALA A 671 -11.58 12.36 -23.52
CA ALA A 671 -11.02 11.02 -23.41
C ALA A 671 -9.97 10.93 -22.30
N ASN A 672 -10.03 9.86 -21.53
CA ASN A 672 -8.98 9.47 -20.58
C ASN A 672 -8.34 8.15 -20.95
N THR A 673 -9.05 7.31 -21.71
CA THR A 673 -8.61 5.98 -22.08
C THR A 673 -8.79 5.77 -23.58
N ALA A 674 -7.83 5.08 -24.17
CA ALA A 674 -7.95 4.47 -25.49
C ALA A 674 -8.10 2.96 -25.34
N ASN A 675 -9.10 2.39 -26.01
CA ASN A 675 -9.23 0.94 -26.20
C ASN A 675 -8.92 0.64 -27.67
N ILE A 676 -7.82 -0.06 -27.93
CA ILE A 676 -7.30 -0.31 -29.28
C ILE A 676 -7.82 -1.64 -29.78
N GLN A 677 -8.81 -1.61 -30.68
CA GLN A 677 -9.50 -2.78 -31.24
C GLN A 677 -9.01 -3.07 -32.66
N ILE A 678 -8.99 -4.35 -33.08
CA ILE A 678 -8.57 -4.75 -34.43
C ILE A 678 -9.79 -5.17 -35.26
N ILE A 679 -9.89 -4.71 -36.50
CA ILE A 679 -11.05 -4.99 -37.35
C ILE A 679 -10.62 -5.56 -38.69
N CYS A 680 -11.27 -6.64 -39.12
CA CYS A 680 -11.08 -7.25 -40.42
C CYS A 680 -12.42 -7.54 -41.12
N SER A 681 -12.88 -6.61 -41.96
CA SER A 681 -14.00 -6.86 -42.88
C SER A 681 -13.54 -7.56 -44.17
N CYS A 682 -14.38 -8.44 -44.73
CA CYS A 682 -14.29 -8.89 -46.12
C CYS A 682 -15.57 -8.51 -46.88
N THR A 683 -15.59 -8.61 -48.22
CA THR A 683 -16.82 -8.38 -48.99
C THR A 683 -17.73 -9.62 -48.92
N PRO A 684 -19.05 -9.49 -49.11
CA PRO A 684 -19.97 -10.64 -49.12
C PRO A 684 -19.59 -11.72 -50.13
N GLU A 685 -18.82 -11.39 -51.17
CA GLU A 685 -18.47 -12.33 -52.24
C GLU A 685 -17.14 -13.08 -52.03
N HIS A 686 -16.32 -12.76 -51.00
CA HIS A 686 -14.97 -13.33 -50.86
C HIS A 686 -14.51 -13.54 -49.41
N GLU A 687 -13.79 -14.63 -49.17
CA GLU A 687 -12.98 -14.84 -47.96
C GLU A 687 -11.68 -14.05 -48.07
N GLY A 688 -11.27 -13.39 -46.98
CA GLY A 688 -10.06 -12.59 -46.92
C GLY A 688 -9.31 -12.82 -45.61
N THR A 689 -7.98 -12.79 -45.68
CA THR A 689 -7.10 -12.98 -44.53
C THR A 689 -6.21 -11.76 -44.32
N PHE A 690 -6.08 -11.33 -43.06
CA PHE A 690 -5.28 -10.20 -42.63
C PHE A 690 -4.32 -10.63 -41.54
N TRP A 691 -3.03 -10.37 -41.73
CA TRP A 691 -2.02 -10.55 -40.68
C TRP A 691 -1.51 -9.19 -40.22
N ILE A 692 -1.28 -9.10 -38.92
CA ILE A 692 -0.78 -7.91 -38.25
C ILE A 692 0.39 -8.32 -37.36
N ASP A 693 1.42 -7.49 -37.35
CA ASP A 693 2.61 -7.70 -36.54
C ASP A 693 3.18 -6.35 -36.04
N ASP A 694 4.05 -6.39 -35.04
CA ASP A 694 4.82 -5.24 -34.52
C ASP A 694 3.97 -3.97 -34.29
N ILE A 695 2.89 -4.10 -33.51
CA ILE A 695 2.01 -2.98 -33.18
C ILE A 695 2.69 -2.03 -32.17
N GLU A 696 2.74 -0.74 -32.49
CA GLU A 696 3.17 0.34 -31.60
C GLU A 696 2.07 1.40 -31.50
N PHE A 697 1.74 1.84 -30.28
CA PHE A 697 0.86 2.99 -30.03
C PHE A 697 1.61 4.06 -29.26
N ILE A 698 2.17 5.03 -29.98
CA ILE A 698 3.19 5.94 -29.49
C ILE A 698 2.56 7.28 -29.11
N ASP A 699 2.78 7.73 -27.88
CA ASP A 699 2.56 9.14 -27.50
C ASP A 699 3.63 10.00 -28.20
N GLU A 700 3.22 10.86 -29.14
CA GLU A 700 4.16 11.66 -29.94
C GLU A 700 4.90 12.72 -29.10
N THR A 701 4.39 13.07 -27.93
CA THR A 701 5.02 14.03 -27.01
C THR A 701 6.19 13.39 -26.28
N THR A 702 6.00 12.16 -25.78
CA THR A 702 7.03 11.47 -25.00
C THR A 702 7.87 10.49 -25.83
N GLY A 703 7.42 10.16 -27.04
CA GLY A 703 8.01 9.12 -27.89
C GLY A 703 7.88 7.71 -27.29
N LYS A 704 6.94 7.52 -26.35
CA LYS A 704 6.78 6.26 -25.61
C LYS A 704 5.73 5.40 -26.29
N ASP A 705 6.09 4.15 -26.55
CA ASP A 705 5.12 3.14 -26.95
C ASP A 705 4.30 2.69 -25.75
N LEU A 706 2.99 2.83 -25.85
CA LEU A 706 2.03 2.42 -24.85
C LEU A 706 1.49 1.00 -25.12
N PHE A 707 1.82 0.39 -26.26
CA PHE A 707 1.37 -0.94 -26.66
C PHE A 707 2.45 -2.00 -26.42
N VAL A 708 2.42 -2.62 -25.25
CA VAL A 708 3.38 -3.66 -24.88
C VAL A 708 3.07 -4.98 -25.59
N ASP A 709 4.11 -5.60 -26.17
CA ASP A 709 4.06 -6.92 -26.81
C ASP A 709 3.16 -6.93 -28.06
N GLY A 710 3.41 -5.95 -28.94
CA GLY A 710 2.76 -5.82 -30.24
C GLY A 710 3.27 -6.74 -31.35
N GLY A 711 4.44 -7.36 -31.16
CA GLY A 711 4.95 -8.45 -32.00
C GLY A 711 4.45 -9.84 -31.57
N PHE A 712 3.59 -9.91 -30.54
CA PHE A 712 2.95 -11.14 -30.08
C PHE A 712 3.88 -12.26 -29.61
N GLU A 713 5.12 -11.95 -29.25
CA GLU A 713 6.14 -12.93 -28.87
C GLU A 713 5.90 -13.52 -27.48
N GLY A 714 5.30 -12.75 -26.58
CA GLY A 714 4.98 -13.16 -25.22
C GLY A 714 4.07 -14.39 -25.15
N ASP A 715 4.25 -15.19 -24.10
CA ASP A 715 3.24 -16.16 -23.67
C ASP A 715 2.06 -15.41 -23.02
N ARG A 716 1.01 -16.13 -22.62
CA ARG A 716 -0.08 -15.50 -21.87
C ARG A 716 0.46 -14.78 -20.63
N ILE A 717 -0.10 -13.60 -20.34
CA ILE A 717 0.33 -12.76 -19.21
C ILE A 717 0.16 -13.45 -17.84
N ASP A 718 -0.79 -14.39 -17.72
CA ASP A 718 -0.94 -15.20 -16.52
C ASP A 718 0.11 -16.31 -16.45
N TYR A 719 0.71 -16.74 -17.57
CA TYR A 719 1.82 -17.69 -17.63
C TYR A 719 3.19 -17.02 -17.49
N ASP A 720 3.30 -15.77 -17.95
CA ASP A 720 4.47 -14.90 -17.75
C ASP A 720 4.12 -13.64 -16.96
N PRO A 721 4.19 -13.69 -15.61
CA PRO A 721 3.84 -12.54 -14.78
C PRO A 721 4.83 -11.37 -14.90
N ALA A 722 6.01 -11.55 -15.49
CA ALA A 722 6.88 -10.41 -15.79
C ALA A 722 6.26 -9.51 -16.87
N LEU A 723 5.64 -10.11 -17.90
CA LEU A 723 4.90 -9.38 -18.92
C LEU A 723 3.70 -8.64 -18.34
N ALA A 724 3.01 -9.24 -17.37
CA ALA A 724 1.93 -8.57 -16.67
C ALA A 724 2.41 -7.33 -15.89
N VAL A 725 3.55 -7.41 -15.19
CA VAL A 725 4.15 -6.25 -14.49
C VAL A 725 4.46 -5.11 -15.46
N LEU A 726 5.01 -5.42 -16.63
CA LEU A 726 5.29 -4.41 -17.66
C LEU A 726 3.99 -3.81 -18.23
N LYS A 727 3.03 -4.64 -18.64
CA LYS A 727 1.74 -4.21 -19.24
C LYS A 727 0.95 -3.31 -18.29
N TYR A 728 0.74 -3.74 -17.04
CA TYR A 728 0.05 -2.94 -16.04
C TYR A 728 0.87 -1.73 -15.59
N GLY A 729 2.20 -1.83 -15.59
CA GLY A 729 3.10 -0.70 -15.37
C GLY A 729 2.89 0.42 -16.40
N VAL A 730 2.87 0.08 -17.70
CA VAL A 730 2.59 1.03 -18.79
C VAL A 730 1.20 1.64 -18.64
N LEU A 731 0.17 0.82 -18.39
CA LEU A 731 -1.20 1.29 -18.16
C LEU A 731 -1.25 2.27 -16.99
N ILE A 732 -0.78 1.89 -15.82
CA ILE A 732 -0.84 2.76 -14.62
C ILE A 732 -0.02 4.04 -14.88
N ASN A 733 1.18 3.93 -15.44
CA ASN A 733 2.05 5.09 -15.67
C ASN A 733 1.51 6.06 -16.73
N SER A 734 0.77 5.57 -17.72
CA SER A 734 0.11 6.43 -18.70
C SER A 734 -0.91 7.39 -18.06
N TYR A 735 -1.51 7.01 -16.93
CA TYR A 735 -2.33 7.91 -16.11
C TYR A 735 -1.50 8.68 -15.09
N SER A 736 -0.60 8.00 -14.38
CA SER A 736 0.15 8.54 -13.24
C SER A 736 1.01 9.75 -13.64
N GLN A 737 1.72 9.63 -14.76
CA GLN A 737 2.59 10.68 -15.31
C GLN A 737 1.80 11.89 -15.82
N ARG A 738 0.55 11.70 -16.27
CA ARG A 738 -0.31 12.80 -16.74
C ARG A 738 -0.72 13.74 -15.61
N ILE A 739 -0.83 13.22 -14.38
CA ILE A 739 -1.30 13.99 -13.21
C ILE A 739 -0.21 14.24 -12.16
N GLY A 740 1.02 13.75 -12.39
CA GLY A 740 2.14 13.95 -11.47
C GLY A 740 1.98 13.21 -10.14
N LYS A 741 1.34 12.05 -10.14
CA LYS A 741 1.16 11.21 -8.95
C LYS A 741 1.75 9.83 -9.17
N PRO A 742 2.33 9.15 -8.16
CA PRO A 742 2.78 7.78 -8.30
C PRO A 742 1.63 6.84 -8.61
N GLY A 743 1.95 5.73 -9.28
CA GLY A 743 1.04 4.61 -9.46
C GLY A 743 1.42 3.42 -8.59
N MET A 744 0.43 2.69 -8.08
CA MET A 744 0.62 1.44 -7.34
C MET A 744 -0.38 0.38 -7.83
N TRP A 745 0.10 -0.85 -7.97
CA TRP A 745 -0.74 -2.04 -8.15
C TRP A 745 -1.07 -2.63 -6.76
N GLY A 746 -2.10 -2.06 -6.12
CA GLY A 746 -2.44 -2.24 -4.71
C GLY A 746 -2.97 -3.61 -4.31
N GLU A 747 -3.51 -4.36 -5.28
CA GLU A 747 -3.81 -5.78 -5.15
C GLU A 747 -3.61 -6.46 -6.50
N VAL A 748 -2.78 -7.51 -6.49
CA VAL A 748 -2.53 -8.35 -7.66
C VAL A 748 -2.45 -9.82 -7.30
N GLY A 749 -2.73 -10.67 -8.27
CA GLY A 749 -2.42 -12.09 -8.26
C GLY A 749 -2.89 -12.78 -9.54
N ILE A 750 -2.60 -14.07 -9.66
CA ILE A 750 -3.07 -14.89 -10.78
C ILE A 750 -4.32 -15.65 -10.33
N ARG A 751 -5.47 -15.31 -10.90
CA ARG A 751 -6.76 -15.96 -10.66
C ARG A 751 -6.87 -17.25 -11.47
N GLY A 752 -7.69 -18.17 -10.97
CA GLY A 752 -8.04 -19.40 -11.67
C GLY A 752 -9.18 -20.13 -10.97
N HIS A 753 -9.79 -21.08 -11.67
CA HIS A 753 -10.93 -21.84 -11.15
C HIS A 753 -10.54 -22.84 -10.04
N ASN A 754 -11.54 -23.28 -9.27
CA ASN A 754 -11.38 -24.38 -8.32
C ASN A 754 -11.43 -25.74 -9.05
N LEU A 755 -10.33 -26.11 -9.70
CA LEU A 755 -10.21 -27.31 -10.54
C LEU A 755 -10.06 -28.62 -9.73
N TYR A 756 -9.45 -28.56 -8.54
CA TYR A 756 -9.03 -29.74 -7.77
C TYR A 756 -9.69 -29.86 -6.38
N GLY A 757 -10.67 -29.00 -6.07
CA GLY A 757 -11.30 -28.94 -4.75
C GLY A 757 -10.51 -28.10 -3.74
N SER A 758 -11.07 -27.92 -2.53
CA SER A 758 -10.46 -27.13 -1.45
C SER A 758 -10.45 -27.90 -0.13
N PRO A 759 -9.27 -28.11 0.51
CA PRO A 759 -7.95 -27.65 0.11
C PRO A 759 -7.30 -28.51 -0.98
N TYR A 760 -6.50 -27.91 -1.87
CA TYR A 760 -5.60 -28.62 -2.80
C TYR A 760 -4.16 -28.53 -2.31
N LYS A 761 -3.49 -29.68 -2.10
CA LYS A 761 -2.14 -29.77 -1.51
C LYS A 761 -1.98 -28.93 -0.23
N GLY A 762 -3.01 -28.87 0.62
CA GLY A 762 -2.97 -28.10 1.87
C GLY A 762 -3.12 -26.58 1.72
N ILE A 763 -3.52 -26.09 0.54
CA ILE A 763 -3.85 -24.69 0.28
C ILE A 763 -5.36 -24.59 0.06
N TYR A 764 -6.04 -23.76 0.86
CA TYR A 764 -7.46 -23.47 0.67
C TYR A 764 -7.67 -22.59 -0.56
N TYR A 765 -8.66 -22.94 -1.37
CA TYR A 765 -9.03 -22.15 -2.54
C TYR A 765 -9.69 -20.83 -2.10
N ALA A 766 -9.12 -19.72 -2.59
CA ALA A 766 -9.61 -18.36 -2.34
C ALA A 766 -9.64 -17.51 -3.64
N GLY A 767 -9.73 -18.16 -4.80
CA GLY A 767 -9.73 -17.53 -6.13
C GLY A 767 -8.36 -17.46 -6.82
N GLU A 768 -7.26 -17.80 -6.15
CA GLU A 768 -5.94 -17.96 -6.78
C GLU A 768 -5.89 -19.23 -7.64
N ASN A 769 -5.17 -19.17 -8.76
CA ASN A 769 -4.95 -20.30 -9.64
C ASN A 769 -4.29 -21.48 -8.89
N GLN A 770 -5.00 -22.61 -8.83
CA GLN A 770 -4.56 -23.78 -8.06
C GLN A 770 -3.29 -24.44 -8.62
N ASP A 771 -2.98 -24.25 -9.89
CA ASP A 771 -1.75 -24.77 -10.51
C ASP A 771 -0.48 -24.15 -9.89
N LEU A 772 -0.58 -22.97 -9.28
CA LEU A 772 0.54 -22.37 -8.56
C LEU A 772 0.96 -23.20 -7.32
N ALA A 773 0.08 -24.08 -6.83
CA ALA A 773 0.45 -25.05 -5.80
C ALA A 773 1.45 -26.11 -6.31
N ASP A 774 1.60 -26.25 -7.64
CA ASP A 774 2.48 -27.21 -8.29
C ASP A 774 3.80 -26.60 -8.76
N ASP A 775 3.90 -25.28 -8.88
CA ASP A 775 5.17 -24.56 -9.07
C ASP A 775 5.92 -24.40 -7.72
N ILE A 776 6.42 -25.53 -7.21
CA ILE A 776 7.15 -25.58 -5.93
C ILE A 776 8.43 -24.75 -5.91
N THR A 777 9.00 -24.48 -7.10
CA THR A 777 10.19 -23.63 -7.26
C THR A 777 9.85 -22.15 -7.29
N GLY A 778 8.60 -21.79 -7.60
CA GLY A 778 8.11 -20.41 -7.66
C GLY A 778 8.69 -19.61 -8.82
N VAL A 779 8.79 -20.20 -10.01
CA VAL A 779 9.11 -19.48 -11.25
C VAL A 779 8.16 -18.30 -11.44
N TRP A 780 6.87 -18.46 -11.13
CA TRP A 780 5.89 -17.39 -11.25
C TRP A 780 6.26 -16.17 -10.38
N TYR A 781 6.60 -16.41 -9.10
CA TYR A 781 6.90 -15.33 -8.16
C TYR A 781 8.25 -14.70 -8.46
N ARG A 782 9.24 -15.49 -8.91
CA ARG A 782 10.54 -14.97 -9.34
C ARG A 782 10.39 -14.02 -10.52
N LYS A 783 9.65 -14.42 -11.57
CA LYS A 783 9.39 -13.55 -12.73
C LYS A 783 8.57 -12.32 -12.37
N PHE A 784 7.56 -12.47 -11.51
CA PHE A 784 6.78 -11.35 -10.99
C PHE A 784 7.68 -10.32 -10.29
N ILE A 785 8.57 -10.76 -9.39
CA ILE A 785 9.48 -9.84 -8.68
C ILE A 785 10.49 -9.21 -9.64
N TRP A 786 11.18 -9.99 -10.46
CA TRP A 786 12.23 -9.45 -11.33
C TRP A 786 11.71 -8.63 -12.53
N GLY A 787 10.44 -8.79 -12.91
CA GLY A 787 9.77 -7.90 -13.87
C GLY A 787 9.71 -6.44 -13.40
N HIS A 788 9.85 -6.19 -12.09
CA HIS A 788 9.88 -4.83 -11.53
C HIS A 788 11.14 -4.03 -11.89
N ILE A 789 12.12 -4.67 -12.54
CA ILE A 789 13.30 -3.97 -13.04
C ILE A 789 12.98 -2.99 -14.17
N SER A 790 11.87 -3.21 -14.88
CA SER A 790 11.47 -2.40 -16.03
C SER A 790 11.26 -0.94 -15.62
N SER A 791 11.52 0.00 -16.54
CA SER A 791 11.30 1.43 -16.31
C SER A 791 9.85 1.82 -16.05
N GLU A 792 8.93 0.89 -16.32
CA GLU A 792 7.49 1.06 -16.22
C GLU A 792 6.88 0.38 -15.01
N ALA A 793 7.64 -0.44 -14.31
CA ALA A 793 7.13 -1.12 -13.13
C ALA A 793 6.68 -0.10 -12.08
N THR A 794 5.52 -0.38 -11.50
CA THR A 794 5.00 0.31 -10.32
C THR A 794 5.18 -0.58 -9.10
N ALA A 795 5.18 0.01 -7.91
CA ALA A 795 5.13 -0.78 -6.69
C ALA A 795 3.87 -1.67 -6.71
N SER A 796 4.02 -2.94 -6.33
CA SER A 796 2.91 -3.90 -6.34
C SER A 796 2.77 -4.65 -5.02
N ILE A 797 1.53 -5.09 -4.76
CA ILE A 797 1.17 -5.79 -3.52
C ILE A 797 0.44 -7.09 -3.87
N LYS A 798 1.11 -8.22 -3.60
CA LYS A 798 0.50 -9.54 -3.85
C LYS A 798 -0.59 -9.83 -2.81
N TRP A 799 -1.81 -10.11 -3.29
CA TRP A 799 -2.97 -10.43 -2.44
C TRP A 799 -2.87 -11.82 -1.79
N TRP A 800 -2.87 -12.89 -2.59
CA TRP A 800 -2.74 -14.25 -2.05
C TRP A 800 -1.29 -14.61 -1.72
N THR A 801 -1.04 -15.07 -0.50
CA THR A 801 0.30 -15.39 0.03
C THR A 801 0.49 -16.86 0.43
N ALA A 802 -0.53 -17.71 0.29
CA ALA A 802 -0.49 -19.09 0.77
C ALA A 802 0.62 -19.93 0.10
N THR A 803 0.70 -19.89 -1.23
CA THR A 803 1.76 -20.55 -2.02
C THR A 803 3.15 -20.00 -1.69
N ILE A 804 3.26 -18.67 -1.58
CA ILE A 804 4.49 -17.96 -1.18
C ILE A 804 5.01 -18.46 0.17
N ARG A 805 4.13 -18.51 1.19
CA ARG A 805 4.49 -18.95 2.55
C ARG A 805 4.89 -20.42 2.58
N LYS A 806 4.12 -21.28 1.91
CA LYS A 806 4.32 -22.73 1.90
C LYS A 806 5.66 -23.12 1.31
N TYR A 807 6.05 -22.52 0.19
CA TYR A 807 7.29 -22.84 -0.52
C TYR A 807 8.44 -21.85 -0.26
N SER A 808 8.26 -20.95 0.72
CA SER A 808 9.24 -19.92 1.10
C SER A 808 9.74 -19.10 -0.10
N LEU A 809 8.82 -18.68 -0.97
CA LEU A 809 9.13 -17.98 -2.22
C LEU A 809 9.61 -16.53 -2.00
N ILE A 810 9.36 -15.95 -0.80
CA ILE A 810 9.85 -14.62 -0.41
C ILE A 810 11.37 -14.43 -0.56
N ARG A 811 12.15 -15.51 -0.69
CA ARG A 811 13.60 -15.44 -0.96
C ARG A 811 13.93 -14.67 -2.24
N TYR A 812 13.00 -14.64 -3.22
CA TYR A 812 13.19 -13.86 -4.44
C TYR A 812 13.06 -12.35 -4.21
N ALA A 813 12.25 -11.92 -3.24
CA ALA A 813 12.23 -10.53 -2.81
C ALA A 813 13.58 -10.13 -2.18
N LYS A 814 14.18 -11.00 -1.36
CA LYS A 814 15.53 -10.81 -0.82
C LYS A 814 16.57 -10.65 -1.92
N ALA A 815 16.54 -11.54 -2.92
CA ALA A 815 17.46 -11.52 -4.04
C ALA A 815 17.36 -10.22 -4.83
N TYR A 816 16.14 -9.79 -5.12
CA TYR A 816 15.86 -8.54 -5.83
C TYR A 816 16.25 -7.30 -5.02
N GLN A 817 15.96 -7.25 -3.71
CA GLN A 817 16.34 -6.12 -2.86
C GLN A 817 17.86 -5.99 -2.72
N ALA A 818 18.58 -7.11 -2.59
CA ALA A 818 20.04 -7.11 -2.60
C ALA A 818 20.59 -6.54 -3.92
N PHE A 819 19.98 -6.93 -5.06
CA PHE A 819 20.30 -6.37 -6.35
C PHE A 819 19.92 -4.89 -6.47
N MET A 820 18.77 -4.44 -5.98
CA MET A 820 18.39 -3.02 -6.10
C MET A 820 19.09 -2.09 -5.12
N SER A 821 19.82 -2.63 -4.14
CA SER A 821 20.60 -1.84 -3.19
C SER A 821 21.58 -0.90 -3.90
N GLY A 822 21.53 0.39 -3.52
CA GLY A 822 22.37 1.45 -4.07
C GLY A 822 21.90 2.03 -5.42
N ILE A 823 20.71 1.69 -5.91
CA ILE A 823 20.15 2.22 -7.16
C ILE A 823 19.04 3.25 -6.83
N PRO A 824 19.30 4.56 -6.96
CA PRO A 824 18.36 5.60 -6.56
C PRO A 824 17.43 6.00 -7.72
N LEU A 825 16.42 5.17 -8.02
CA LEU A 825 15.51 5.43 -9.16
C LEU A 825 14.76 6.77 -9.07
N SER A 826 14.54 7.29 -7.84
CA SER A 826 13.88 8.58 -7.63
C SER A 826 14.74 9.81 -7.96
N ASN A 827 16.00 9.64 -8.39
CA ASN A 827 16.88 10.78 -8.71
C ASN A 827 16.58 11.45 -10.06
N GLY A 828 15.66 10.90 -10.87
CA GLY A 828 15.27 11.45 -12.17
C GLY A 828 16.28 11.21 -13.31
N HIS A 829 17.36 10.45 -13.09
CA HIS A 829 18.39 10.20 -14.11
C HIS A 829 18.17 8.91 -14.91
N TYR A 830 17.32 8.02 -14.42
CA TYR A 830 17.11 6.69 -14.99
C TYR A 830 16.07 6.70 -16.10
N VAL A 831 16.44 6.11 -17.24
CA VAL A 831 15.56 5.86 -18.38
C VAL A 831 15.62 4.38 -18.76
N ASP A 832 14.68 3.90 -19.58
CA ASP A 832 14.75 2.55 -20.15
C ASP A 832 16.13 2.28 -20.77
N ALA A 833 16.72 1.13 -20.42
CA ALA A 833 17.98 0.69 -20.97
C ALA A 833 17.90 0.56 -22.50
N LYS A 834 16.72 0.21 -23.05
CA LYS A 834 16.50 -0.13 -24.46
C LYS A 834 17.49 -1.21 -24.92
N ALA A 835 17.61 -2.26 -24.11
CA ALA A 835 18.51 -3.37 -24.39
C ALA A 835 17.97 -4.20 -25.55
N THR A 836 18.84 -4.61 -26.48
CA THR A 836 18.48 -5.51 -27.58
C THR A 836 19.18 -6.84 -27.43
N THR A 837 18.58 -7.93 -27.92
CA THR A 837 19.12 -9.27 -27.80
C THR A 837 19.39 -9.89 -29.17
N SER A 838 20.38 -10.78 -29.27
CA SER A 838 20.70 -11.48 -30.53
C SER A 838 19.94 -12.80 -30.72
N ALA A 839 19.10 -13.19 -29.77
CA ALA A 839 18.35 -14.43 -29.78
C ALA A 839 16.93 -14.14 -29.29
N LEU A 840 15.92 -14.55 -30.07
CA LEU A 840 14.51 -14.29 -29.78
C LEU A 840 14.07 -14.78 -28.40
N ALA A 841 14.60 -15.92 -27.95
CA ALA A 841 14.28 -16.46 -26.62
C ALA A 841 14.95 -15.71 -25.45
N LEU A 842 15.84 -14.74 -25.71
CA LEU A 842 16.40 -13.85 -24.69
C LEU A 842 15.60 -12.56 -24.62
N ARG A 843 15.16 -12.24 -23.41
CA ARG A 843 14.58 -10.95 -23.05
C ARG A 843 15.51 -10.22 -22.09
N ALA A 844 15.74 -8.93 -22.29
CA ALA A 844 16.56 -8.11 -21.40
C ALA A 844 15.87 -6.79 -21.06
N TRP A 845 15.53 -6.60 -19.78
CA TRP A 845 14.87 -5.40 -19.28
C TRP A 845 15.71 -4.72 -18.21
N GLY A 846 15.57 -3.41 -18.09
CA GLY A 846 16.21 -2.64 -17.03
C GLY A 846 16.31 -1.17 -17.37
N GLN A 847 17.18 -0.45 -16.67
CA GLN A 847 17.30 1.00 -16.81
C GLN A 847 18.76 1.41 -16.83
N LYS A 848 19.02 2.59 -17.41
CA LYS A 848 20.33 3.24 -17.43
C LYS A 848 20.24 4.66 -16.89
N ASP A 849 21.21 5.01 -16.07
CA ASP A 849 21.48 6.37 -15.60
C ASP A 849 22.45 7.01 -16.60
N LEU A 850 21.94 7.95 -17.40
CA LEU A 850 22.73 8.65 -18.42
C LEU A 850 23.74 9.64 -17.83
N VAL A 851 23.51 10.10 -16.58
CA VAL A 851 24.40 11.05 -15.90
C VAL A 851 25.61 10.31 -15.34
N ASN A 852 25.36 9.21 -14.62
CA ASN A 852 26.39 8.44 -13.93
C ASN A 852 26.90 7.23 -14.74
N ASN A 853 26.38 7.02 -15.96
CA ASN A 853 26.73 5.91 -16.85
C ASN A 853 26.58 4.55 -16.18
N ARG A 854 25.52 4.36 -15.39
CA ARG A 854 25.23 3.08 -14.73
C ARG A 854 24.10 2.38 -15.46
N VAL A 855 24.16 1.06 -15.54
CA VAL A 855 23.07 0.24 -16.07
C VAL A 855 22.77 -0.87 -15.08
N HIS A 856 21.50 -1.24 -14.98
CA HIS A 856 21.11 -2.49 -14.35
C HIS A 856 20.13 -3.22 -15.26
N LEU A 857 20.32 -4.53 -15.42
CA LEU A 857 19.53 -5.38 -16.29
C LEU A 857 19.12 -6.66 -15.58
N TRP A 858 17.93 -7.14 -15.92
CA TRP A 858 17.50 -8.52 -15.78
C TRP A 858 17.45 -9.14 -17.17
N ILE A 859 18.06 -10.31 -17.33
CA ILE A 859 18.14 -11.05 -18.58
C ILE A 859 17.49 -12.42 -18.36
N ASP A 860 16.50 -12.73 -19.16
CA ASP A 860 15.56 -13.82 -18.95
C ASP A 860 15.48 -14.73 -20.19
N ASN A 861 15.39 -16.03 -19.94
CA ASN A 861 14.94 -17.02 -20.92
C ASN A 861 13.41 -16.92 -20.93
N GLU A 862 12.88 -16.09 -21.83
CA GLU A 862 11.46 -15.76 -21.89
C GLU A 862 10.58 -17.03 -21.98
N PRO A 863 10.91 -18.03 -22.83
CA PRO A 863 10.17 -19.28 -22.88
C PRO A 863 10.06 -20.05 -21.56
N ASN A 864 10.88 -19.79 -20.54
CA ASN A 864 10.86 -20.48 -19.24
C ASN A 864 9.74 -19.97 -18.32
N THR A 865 8.48 -20.21 -18.68
CA THR A 865 7.30 -19.82 -17.89
C THR A 865 6.99 -20.80 -16.76
N TRP A 866 6.24 -20.34 -15.74
CA TRP A 866 5.84 -21.21 -14.64
C TRP A 866 4.88 -22.30 -15.11
N LYS A 867 4.01 -21.99 -16.08
CA LYS A 867 3.06 -22.96 -16.61
C LYS A 867 3.76 -24.12 -17.31
N LYS A 868 4.80 -23.84 -18.11
CA LYS A 868 5.64 -24.90 -18.71
C LYS A 868 6.37 -25.74 -17.66
N THR A 869 6.74 -25.14 -16.53
CA THR A 869 7.31 -25.88 -15.39
C THR A 869 6.29 -26.86 -14.79
N VAL A 870 5.06 -26.40 -14.54
CA VAL A 870 3.96 -27.23 -14.01
C VAL A 870 3.58 -28.34 -15.00
N ASP A 871 3.51 -28.01 -16.29
CA ASP A 871 3.19 -28.94 -17.38
C ASP A 871 4.34 -29.89 -17.73
N ARG A 872 5.51 -29.70 -17.11
CA ARG A 872 6.74 -30.49 -17.33
C ARG A 872 7.21 -30.43 -18.79
N THR A 873 6.98 -29.29 -19.44
CA THR A 873 7.45 -29.00 -20.78
C THR A 873 8.93 -28.62 -20.72
N THR A 874 9.75 -29.28 -21.54
CA THR A 874 11.18 -28.96 -21.64
C THR A 874 11.38 -27.60 -22.29
N VAL A 875 12.13 -26.72 -21.63
CA VAL A 875 12.54 -25.42 -22.16
C VAL A 875 14.04 -25.45 -22.46
N PRO A 876 14.47 -25.19 -23.71
CA PRO A 876 15.88 -25.14 -24.06
C PRO A 876 16.64 -24.03 -23.32
N ASN A 877 17.91 -24.26 -23.05
CA ASN A 877 18.81 -23.20 -22.62
C ASN A 877 19.08 -22.24 -23.80
N VAL A 878 19.27 -20.97 -23.50
CA VAL A 878 19.49 -19.94 -24.52
C VAL A 878 20.88 -19.33 -24.41
N THR A 879 21.50 -19.09 -25.55
CA THR A 879 22.80 -18.42 -25.68
C THR A 879 22.65 -17.26 -26.67
N GLY A 880 23.27 -16.13 -26.37
CA GLY A 880 23.21 -14.94 -27.22
C GLY A 880 23.96 -13.77 -26.60
N THR A 881 23.69 -12.58 -27.11
CA THR A 881 24.26 -11.33 -26.59
C THR A 881 23.16 -10.34 -26.24
N VAL A 882 23.47 -9.43 -25.31
CA VAL A 882 22.61 -8.30 -24.92
C VAL A 882 23.40 -7.02 -25.17
N THR A 883 22.84 -6.10 -25.95
CA THR A 883 23.48 -4.82 -26.28
C THR A 883 22.75 -3.67 -25.60
N VAL A 884 23.50 -2.80 -24.93
CA VAL A 884 22.99 -1.53 -24.38
C VAL A 884 23.76 -0.37 -25.00
N SER A 885 23.04 0.58 -25.59
CA SER A 885 23.63 1.75 -26.27
C SER A 885 23.33 3.06 -25.54
N GLY A 886 24.04 4.12 -25.91
CA GLY A 886 23.83 5.48 -25.36
C GLY A 886 24.62 5.77 -24.07
N LEU A 887 25.70 5.03 -23.84
CA LEU A 887 26.63 5.28 -22.73
C LEU A 887 27.87 6.01 -23.24
N HIS A 888 28.71 6.51 -22.32
CA HIS A 888 30.02 7.03 -22.68
C HIS A 888 31.01 5.90 -22.95
N SER A 889 31.82 6.04 -24.01
CA SER A 889 32.90 5.09 -24.28
C SER A 889 33.95 5.07 -23.17
N GLY A 890 34.49 3.88 -22.87
CA GLY A 890 35.48 3.69 -21.81
C GLY A 890 35.40 2.32 -21.14
N ALA A 891 36.12 2.16 -20.03
CA ALA A 891 36.15 0.92 -19.26
C ALA A 891 35.00 0.86 -18.24
N TYR A 892 34.35 -0.31 -18.17
CA TYR A 892 33.24 -0.59 -17.28
C TYR A 892 33.46 -1.91 -16.54
N LYS A 893 32.76 -2.06 -15.42
CA LYS A 893 32.68 -3.31 -14.66
C LYS A 893 31.25 -3.82 -14.71
N ALA A 894 31.07 -5.06 -15.13
CA ALA A 894 29.80 -5.78 -15.05
C ALA A 894 29.84 -6.77 -13.89
N GLU A 895 28.92 -6.62 -12.94
CA GLU A 895 28.68 -7.57 -11.86
C GLU A 895 27.48 -8.42 -12.23
N TRP A 896 27.66 -9.73 -12.30
CA TRP A 896 26.58 -10.66 -12.64
C TRP A 896 26.01 -11.29 -11.39
N TRP A 897 24.68 -11.29 -11.27
CA TRP A 897 23.95 -11.65 -10.06
C TRP A 897 23.05 -12.86 -10.32
N ASP A 898 23.06 -13.79 -9.38
CA ASP A 898 22.11 -14.89 -9.33
C ASP A 898 20.75 -14.35 -8.86
N THR A 899 19.74 -14.39 -9.73
CA THR A 899 18.42 -13.81 -9.42
C THR A 899 17.61 -14.67 -8.43
N GLY A 900 18.06 -15.89 -8.13
CA GLY A 900 17.44 -16.76 -7.12
C GLY A 900 17.95 -16.51 -5.70
N THR A 901 19.21 -16.06 -5.56
CA THR A 901 19.89 -15.90 -4.26
C THR A 901 20.30 -14.46 -3.95
N GLY A 902 20.41 -13.58 -4.96
CA GLY A 902 20.87 -12.20 -4.80
C GLY A 902 22.36 -12.08 -4.54
N VAL A 903 23.16 -13.07 -4.96
CA VAL A 903 24.61 -13.08 -4.78
C VAL A 903 25.30 -12.83 -6.12
N ILE A 904 26.40 -12.07 -6.07
CA ILE A 904 27.28 -11.87 -7.23
C ILE A 904 27.91 -13.23 -7.60
N LYS A 905 27.66 -13.71 -8.80
CA LYS A 905 28.25 -14.95 -9.35
C LYS A 905 29.64 -14.70 -9.92
N ASN A 906 29.82 -13.57 -10.60
CA ASN A 906 31.09 -13.18 -11.18
C ASN A 906 31.13 -11.65 -11.38
N THR A 907 32.32 -11.16 -11.70
CA THR A 907 32.54 -9.79 -12.11
C THR A 907 33.49 -9.79 -13.29
N GLU A 908 33.17 -9.03 -14.32
CA GLU A 908 33.98 -8.90 -15.53
C GLU A 908 34.29 -7.43 -15.84
N ASN A 909 35.48 -7.20 -16.40
CA ASN A 909 35.80 -5.91 -17.00
C ASN A 909 35.32 -5.95 -18.45
N ILE A 910 34.57 -4.94 -18.84
CA ILE A 910 33.98 -4.78 -20.16
C ILE A 910 34.31 -3.39 -20.70
N GLU A 911 34.23 -3.24 -22.01
CA GLU A 911 34.50 -1.98 -22.68
C GLU A 911 33.24 -1.47 -23.37
N CYS A 912 32.98 -0.17 -23.23
CA CYS A 912 31.97 0.51 -24.00
C CYS A 912 32.62 1.12 -25.25
N VAL A 913 32.28 0.59 -26.41
CA VAL A 913 32.84 1.00 -27.70
C VAL A 913 31.76 1.73 -28.49
N ASN A 914 32.06 2.95 -28.95
CA ASN A 914 31.11 3.83 -29.66
C ASN A 914 29.77 4.00 -28.93
N GLY A 915 29.84 4.08 -27.59
CA GLY A 915 28.67 4.21 -26.73
C GLY A 915 27.80 2.97 -26.56
N SER A 916 28.27 1.79 -26.97
CA SER A 916 27.58 0.52 -26.79
C SER A 916 28.39 -0.48 -25.97
N ILE A 917 27.71 -1.19 -25.07
CA ILE A 917 28.23 -2.35 -24.33
C ILE A 917 27.52 -3.59 -24.85
N VAL A 918 28.28 -4.65 -25.11
CA VAL A 918 27.76 -5.96 -25.53
C VAL A 918 28.12 -6.99 -24.46
N LEU A 919 27.10 -7.58 -23.85
CA LEU A 919 27.22 -8.64 -22.86
C LEU A 919 27.03 -10.01 -23.51
N SER A 920 27.84 -10.99 -23.13
CA SER A 920 27.70 -12.37 -23.61
C SER A 920 26.93 -13.23 -22.60
N VAL A 921 25.87 -13.89 -23.06
CA VAL A 921 25.01 -14.75 -22.25
C VAL A 921 25.11 -16.17 -22.77
N GLN A 922 25.49 -17.12 -21.91
CA GLN A 922 25.78 -18.50 -22.31
C GLN A 922 24.95 -19.49 -21.49
N ASN A 923 24.26 -20.41 -22.18
CA ASN A 923 23.51 -21.51 -21.58
C ASN A 923 22.52 -21.08 -20.48
N LEU A 924 21.80 -19.97 -20.71
CA LEU A 924 20.84 -19.43 -19.76
C LEU A 924 19.62 -20.35 -19.67
N LYS A 925 19.45 -21.00 -18.52
CA LYS A 925 18.29 -21.86 -18.24
C LYS A 925 17.04 -21.07 -17.84
N SER A 926 17.19 -20.14 -16.91
CA SER A 926 16.09 -19.34 -16.37
C SER A 926 16.35 -17.86 -16.60
N ASP A 927 17.21 -17.26 -15.79
CA ASP A 927 17.47 -15.82 -15.82
C ASP A 927 18.71 -15.48 -14.98
N ILE A 928 19.26 -14.30 -15.24
CA ILE A 928 20.43 -13.71 -14.58
C ILE A 928 20.25 -12.19 -14.55
N ALA A 929 20.92 -11.49 -13.65
CA ALA A 929 20.91 -10.02 -13.63
C ALA A 929 22.33 -9.45 -13.69
N CYS A 930 22.47 -8.21 -14.13
CA CYS A 930 23.76 -7.55 -14.29
C CYS A 930 23.68 -6.09 -13.83
N LYS A 931 24.67 -5.65 -13.03
CA LYS A 931 24.93 -4.21 -12.80
C LYS A 931 26.18 -3.81 -13.56
N ILE A 932 26.08 -2.74 -14.30
CA ILE A 932 27.19 -2.14 -15.04
C ILE A 932 27.48 -0.78 -14.44
N SER A 933 28.74 -0.54 -14.11
CA SER A 933 29.21 0.75 -13.61
C SER A 933 30.54 1.12 -14.27
N PRO A 934 30.82 2.42 -14.48
CA PRO A 934 32.12 2.84 -14.98
C PRO A 934 33.21 2.38 -14.02
N VAL A 935 34.36 1.94 -14.56
CA VAL A 935 35.55 1.77 -13.73
C VAL A 935 35.99 3.15 -13.28
N ALA A 936 36.12 3.35 -11.96
CA ALA A 936 36.61 4.62 -11.43
C ALA A 936 37.99 4.92 -12.02
N ALA A 937 38.17 6.14 -12.52
CA ALA A 937 39.46 6.57 -13.03
C ALA A 937 40.49 6.59 -11.88
N ASN A 938 41.70 6.11 -12.15
CA ASN A 938 42.82 6.13 -11.23
C ASN A 938 43.42 7.54 -11.17
N ILE A 939 42.84 8.39 -10.32
CA ILE A 939 43.28 9.77 -10.12
C ILE A 939 44.08 9.89 -8.82
N ASP A 940 45.37 10.20 -8.93
CA ASP A 940 46.16 10.64 -7.78
C ASP A 940 45.81 12.09 -7.43
N LEU A 941 45.81 12.40 -6.14
CA LEU A 941 45.53 13.74 -5.63
C LEU A 941 46.60 14.14 -4.61
N ASN A 942 47.28 15.25 -4.86
CA ASN A 942 48.26 15.87 -3.98
C ASN A 942 47.78 17.26 -3.53
N VAL A 943 47.88 17.53 -2.22
CA VAL A 943 47.62 18.85 -1.66
C VAL A 943 48.95 19.57 -1.48
N LEU A 944 49.15 20.65 -2.23
CA LEU A 944 50.33 21.49 -2.20
C LEU A 944 50.01 22.81 -1.50
N THR A 945 50.87 23.23 -0.57
CA THR A 945 50.84 24.56 0.02
C THR A 945 52.15 25.28 -0.28
N PRO A 946 52.12 26.58 -0.63
CA PRO A 946 53.31 27.29 -1.10
C PRO A 946 54.35 27.54 -0.01
N THR A 947 54.00 27.38 1.27
CA THR A 947 54.88 27.68 2.41
C THR A 947 54.59 26.76 3.60
N THR A 948 55.64 26.26 4.25
CA THR A 948 55.54 25.47 5.50
C THR A 948 55.38 26.32 6.76
N THR A 949 55.46 27.65 6.63
CA THR A 949 55.28 28.64 7.70
C THR A 949 54.31 29.72 7.25
N ALA A 950 53.28 29.99 8.06
CA ALA A 950 52.31 31.05 7.83
C ALA A 950 51.92 31.72 9.16
N TYR A 951 51.55 33.00 9.11
CA TYR A 951 51.23 33.81 10.29
C TYR A 951 49.72 33.93 10.49
N SER A 952 49.27 34.05 11.74
CA SER A 952 47.84 34.28 12.04
C SER A 952 47.33 35.52 11.27
N GLY A 953 46.17 35.37 10.63
CA GLY A 953 45.57 36.37 9.76
C GLY A 953 46.03 36.33 8.29
N GLN A 954 47.08 35.59 7.95
CA GLN A 954 47.57 35.44 6.57
C GLN A 954 46.62 34.56 5.74
N THR A 955 46.34 34.95 4.50
CA THR A 955 45.64 34.10 3.54
C THR A 955 46.63 33.27 2.72
N VAL A 956 46.43 31.96 2.69
CA VAL A 956 47.24 30.98 1.96
C VAL A 956 46.40 30.40 0.83
N THR A 957 46.98 30.32 -0.37
CA THR A 957 46.40 29.56 -1.48
C THR A 957 46.80 28.10 -1.33
N VAL A 958 45.82 27.20 -1.26
CA VAL A 958 45.99 25.75 -1.29
C VAL A 958 45.81 25.29 -2.73
N THR A 959 46.79 24.57 -3.25
CA THR A 959 46.74 23.99 -4.60
C THR A 959 46.48 22.50 -4.50
N LEU A 960 45.47 22.02 -5.22
CA LEU A 960 45.18 20.62 -5.43
C LEU A 960 45.73 20.23 -6.78
N GLU A 961 46.74 19.38 -6.78
CA GLU A 961 47.29 18.76 -7.98
C GLU A 961 46.67 17.38 -8.14
N TYR A 962 46.14 17.09 -9.33
CA TYR A 962 45.51 15.81 -9.64
C TYR A 962 46.13 15.21 -10.90
N THR A 963 46.40 13.91 -10.89
CA THR A 963 47.03 13.19 -12.01
C THR A 963 46.17 12.00 -12.40
N ASN A 964 45.78 11.92 -13.66
CA ASN A 964 45.12 10.74 -14.21
C ASN A 964 46.18 9.72 -14.62
N ASN A 965 46.26 8.59 -13.90
CA ASN A 965 47.21 7.52 -14.15
C ASN A 965 46.69 6.46 -15.13
N ASP A 966 45.49 6.64 -15.67
CA ASP A 966 44.94 5.72 -16.65
C ASP A 966 45.38 6.05 -18.08
N ASN A 967 45.28 5.04 -18.94
CA ASN A 967 45.52 5.15 -20.38
C ASN A 967 44.37 5.83 -21.14
N ASN A 968 43.26 6.14 -20.46
CA ASN A 968 42.08 6.80 -21.02
C ASN A 968 41.83 8.14 -20.32
N ALA A 969 41.16 9.06 -21.00
CA ALA A 969 40.74 10.32 -20.37
C ALA A 969 39.67 10.06 -19.29
N ALA A 970 39.84 10.68 -18.13
CA ALA A 970 38.85 10.73 -17.06
C ALA A 970 37.90 11.92 -17.29
N GLN A 971 36.61 11.76 -17.01
CA GLN A 971 35.62 12.82 -17.17
C GLN A 971 34.77 13.01 -15.92
N ASN A 972 34.21 14.21 -15.76
CA ASN A 972 33.31 14.58 -14.66
C ASN A 972 33.89 14.28 -13.27
N ILE A 973 35.15 14.64 -13.06
CA ILE A 973 35.87 14.38 -11.82
C ILE A 973 35.54 15.48 -10.80
N SER A 974 35.10 15.10 -9.61
CA SER A 974 34.99 15.99 -8.47
C SER A 974 36.11 15.69 -7.49
N VAL A 975 36.89 16.72 -7.14
CA VAL A 975 37.96 16.62 -6.15
C VAL A 975 37.49 17.31 -4.88
N VAL A 976 37.51 16.57 -3.77
CA VAL A 976 37.12 17.09 -2.45
C VAL A 976 38.36 17.15 -1.56
N ALA A 977 38.65 18.33 -1.02
CA ALA A 977 39.76 18.54 -0.10
C ALA A 977 39.28 19.18 1.20
N LYS A 978 39.81 18.71 2.33
CA LYS A 978 39.56 19.34 3.63
C LYS A 978 40.36 20.64 3.74
N VAL A 979 39.75 21.68 4.32
CA VAL A 979 40.52 22.88 4.68
C VAL A 979 41.54 22.48 5.74
N PRO A 980 42.84 22.79 5.56
CA PRO A 980 43.88 22.41 6.52
C PRO A 980 43.58 22.89 7.94
N SER A 981 43.94 22.06 8.93
CA SER A 981 43.80 22.41 10.35
C SER A 981 44.55 23.72 10.67
N GLY A 982 43.89 24.65 11.35
CA GLY A 982 44.44 25.98 11.65
C GLY A 982 44.14 27.03 10.57
N MET A 983 43.27 26.74 9.61
CA MET A 983 42.77 27.71 8.64
C MET A 983 41.23 27.73 8.61
N THR A 984 40.66 28.90 8.33
CA THR A 984 39.25 29.08 7.93
C THR A 984 39.16 29.32 6.42
N TYR A 985 38.18 28.73 5.74
CA TYR A 985 37.95 28.96 4.31
C TYR A 985 37.74 30.45 3.98
N VAL A 986 38.25 30.90 2.83
CA VAL A 986 38.01 32.24 2.29
C VAL A 986 37.05 32.14 1.12
N ALA A 987 35.84 32.68 1.31
CA ALA A 987 34.76 32.66 0.31
C ALA A 987 35.12 33.38 -0.99
N GLY A 988 34.65 32.84 -2.11
CA GLY A 988 34.71 33.43 -3.45
C GLY A 988 35.51 32.59 -4.46
N ILE A 989 36.58 31.91 -4.05
CA ILE A 989 37.55 31.37 -5.02
C ILE A 989 37.23 29.95 -5.49
N ALA A 990 36.69 29.09 -4.63
CA ALA A 990 36.22 27.80 -5.11
C ALA A 990 34.97 27.99 -5.99
N GLU A 991 34.09 28.91 -5.60
CA GLU A 991 32.83 29.22 -6.28
C GLU A 991 33.07 29.85 -7.67
N ASP A 992 34.06 30.74 -7.81
CA ASP A 992 34.46 31.35 -9.10
C ASP A 992 34.97 30.31 -10.13
N SER A 993 35.36 29.12 -9.67
CA SER A 993 35.84 28.01 -10.51
C SER A 993 34.83 26.86 -10.65
N GLY A 994 33.58 27.08 -10.23
CA GLY A 994 32.50 26.09 -10.28
C GLY A 994 32.53 25.06 -9.15
N GLY A 995 33.16 25.37 -8.03
CA GLY A 995 33.20 24.55 -6.81
C GLY A 995 32.26 25.03 -5.70
N SER A 996 32.25 24.32 -4.57
CA SER A 996 31.46 24.64 -3.38
C SER A 996 32.23 24.38 -2.08
N TYR A 997 31.86 25.09 -1.01
CA TYR A 997 32.37 24.89 0.34
C TYR A 997 31.27 24.36 1.27
N ASP A 998 31.56 23.28 1.98
CA ASP A 998 30.71 22.71 3.04
C ASP A 998 31.27 23.14 4.40
N SER A 999 30.51 23.98 5.12
CA SER A 999 30.91 24.49 6.43
C SER A 999 30.80 23.47 7.56
N GLU A 1000 29.97 22.44 7.42
CA GLU A 1000 29.83 21.38 8.43
C GLU A 1000 30.98 20.37 8.31
N ALA A 1001 31.29 19.93 7.09
CA ALA A 1001 32.40 19.00 6.83
C ALA A 1001 33.78 19.69 6.79
N ILE A 1002 33.79 21.03 6.64
CA ILE A 1002 34.98 21.87 6.44
C ILE A 1002 35.77 21.40 5.19
N THR A 1003 35.06 21.16 4.10
CA THR A 1003 35.61 20.66 2.83
C THR A 1003 35.28 21.58 1.67
N VAL A 1004 36.19 21.65 0.70
CA VAL A 1004 36.01 22.34 -0.58
C VAL A 1004 35.91 21.29 -1.68
N SER A 1005 34.86 21.36 -2.49
CA SER A 1005 34.63 20.49 -3.64
C SER A 1005 34.85 21.25 -4.94
N LEU A 1006 35.64 20.71 -5.86
CA LEU A 1006 36.01 21.35 -7.12
C LEU A 1006 35.73 20.42 -8.30
N PHE A 1007 34.99 20.91 -9.29
CA PHE A 1007 34.65 20.14 -10.49
C PHE A 1007 35.72 20.27 -11.59
N ILE A 1008 36.03 19.16 -12.24
CA ILE A 1008 36.97 19.02 -13.34
C ILE A 1008 36.25 18.28 -14.49
N GLY A 1009 35.99 19.00 -15.58
CA GLY A 1009 35.26 18.46 -16.73
C GLY A 1009 35.95 17.25 -17.37
N SER A 1010 37.25 17.32 -17.63
CA SER A 1010 38.03 16.16 -18.04
C SER A 1010 39.52 16.26 -17.67
N ILE A 1011 40.16 15.11 -17.55
CA ILE A 1011 41.62 14.95 -17.36
C ILE A 1011 42.06 13.94 -18.42
N ALA A 1012 42.86 14.36 -19.40
CA ALA A 1012 43.36 13.43 -20.41
C ALA A 1012 44.23 12.32 -19.80
N ALA A 1013 44.42 11.23 -20.55
CA ALA A 1013 45.23 10.09 -20.11
C ALA A 1013 46.65 10.53 -19.73
N ASN A 1014 47.17 10.03 -18.61
CA ASN A 1014 48.52 10.35 -18.10
C ASN A 1014 48.79 11.86 -17.93
N GLN A 1015 47.75 12.68 -17.73
CA GLN A 1015 47.89 14.14 -17.55
C GLN A 1015 47.68 14.57 -16.10
N THR A 1016 48.37 15.66 -15.75
CA THR A 1016 48.26 16.33 -14.45
C THR A 1016 47.60 17.69 -14.62
N GLY A 1017 46.71 18.07 -13.71
CA GLY A 1017 46.11 19.39 -13.64
C GLY A 1017 46.08 19.93 -12.22
N THR A 1018 45.69 21.19 -12.08
CA THR A 1018 45.57 21.83 -10.77
C THR A 1018 44.27 22.62 -10.60
N ARG A 1019 43.82 22.70 -9.34
CA ARG A 1019 42.77 23.62 -8.86
C ARG A 1019 43.25 24.27 -7.57
N THR A 1020 42.69 25.42 -7.21
CA THR A 1020 43.11 26.15 -6.01
C THR A 1020 41.93 26.66 -5.21
N PHE A 1021 42.07 26.70 -3.90
CA PHE A 1021 41.21 27.47 -3.00
C PHE A 1021 42.06 28.27 -2.00
N LYS A 1022 41.44 29.18 -1.22
CA LYS A 1022 42.16 29.96 -0.20
C LYS A 1022 41.66 29.65 1.21
N GLY A 1023 42.60 29.57 2.15
CA GLY A 1023 42.34 29.49 3.59
C GLY A 1023 43.04 30.64 4.32
N LYS A 1024 42.40 31.21 5.32
CA LYS A 1024 42.98 32.22 6.22
C LYS A 1024 43.45 31.54 7.49
N VAL A 1025 44.72 31.69 7.83
CA VAL A 1025 45.32 31.11 9.04
C VAL A 1025 44.72 31.77 10.28
N VAL A 1026 44.31 30.95 11.24
CA VAL A 1026 43.67 31.37 12.50
C VAL A 1026 44.69 31.42 13.63
#